data_AF-A0A935P849-F1
#
_entry.id   AF-A0A935P849-F1
#
_cell.length_a   1.000
_cell.length_b   1.000
_cell.length_c   1.000
_cell.angle_alpha   90.00
_cell.angle_beta   90.00
_cell.angle_gamma   90.00
#
_symmetry.space_group_name_H-M   'P 1'
#
loop_
_entity.id
_entity.type
_entity.pdbx_description
1 polymer ?
#
loop_
_entity_poly.entity_id
_entity_poly.type
_entity_poly.pdbx_seq_one_letter_code
_entity_poly.pdbx_strand_id
1 'polypeptide(L)'
;MTHKPTTHTHFLSCLVEDRPGVLARIAGLISSRGFNIDSLAVGGTHIAGISRISLVCNGDDRVVRQIISQLNKLVDVIRVSDLSWEDNVESELVLLKVNTADRDGLSAACRPFHARVHDSPGGFVIEDAGRGEEVDALLKALAPFGIQEVSRTGRILLQRGKSLDMSADLELHADTAVPSDGEAMTGADLIPRVLAKEGVTTLFGYSGGAILPAIDALFRYNEKHAGAAKIKYIVPANEQGAGFMASGYARSTGRVGVALVTSGPGATNTVTPIRDAMADSVPMVVLTGQVPRPAIGTDAFQEAPVFNIMMACAKHVFLVENPEELEATLRTAFWIARTGRPGPVVIDIPKDVQNAPVRFKGAGLLPLRGYRRRAEALSQARLSDESARAFFQRLGEAHRPLLYVGGGVVNADASAELREFAETFQIPVVTTLLGIGALDKEHPLNLHMLGMHGTAYANYAVEDCDFLFAVGARFDDRVAGKVMEFAPKATFIAHLDIDPSEIGKVKTPTWSHVADAKRGLRDLIDAGKKSGFNRDFAAWLRHVAATKKAHPLDYNRASDKIQPYAVLEKVAALTQGRAIVSTGVGQHQMWAAQYGRTAVPRRWLTSGSMGTMGYGLPAAIGAQFANPDALVIDVDGDGSLRMNFSELETVTTYNLPIKVLLLNNEGDGMVRQWQTLYFNRRYFAIDKNLHTLDFVKAASAMGFPFAQRVEKPVDVDAVLKAFLEAKGPAFLDVRVDPFAFVYPMVGPGMSYKEMVTGDWIKSRPQQVAPHEIPADVVPDLF
;
A
#
# COMPACT_ATOMS: atom_id res chain seq x y z
N MET A 1 5.76 -33.34 11.14
CA MET A 1 5.26 -33.25 12.53
C MET A 1 4.66 -31.87 12.70
N THR A 2 3.34 -31.77 12.75
CA THR A 2 2.62 -30.51 12.95
C THR A 2 2.76 -30.12 14.41
N HIS A 3 3.72 -29.24 14.72
CA HIS A 3 3.68 -28.51 15.98
C HIS A 3 2.34 -27.77 16.01
N LYS A 4 1.40 -28.21 16.85
CA LYS A 4 0.27 -27.34 17.22
C LYS A 4 0.92 -26.08 17.83
N PRO A 5 0.67 -24.88 17.29
CA PRO A 5 1.19 -23.67 17.90
C PRO A 5 0.66 -23.60 19.33
N THR A 6 1.56 -23.54 20.30
CA THR A 6 1.21 -23.33 21.71
C THR A 6 0.79 -21.89 21.85
N THR A 7 -0.49 -21.66 22.15
CA THR A 7 -1.02 -20.34 22.44
C THR A 7 -0.59 -19.91 23.84
N HIS A 8 0.00 -18.72 23.95
CA HIS A 8 0.40 -18.12 25.22
C HIS A 8 -0.28 -16.77 25.41
N THR A 9 -0.39 -16.33 26.66
CA THR A 9 -0.79 -14.97 27.01
C THR A 9 0.38 -14.02 26.77
N HIS A 10 0.19 -13.01 25.93
CA HIS A 10 1.19 -11.99 25.67
C HIS A 10 0.83 -10.65 26.29
N PHE A 11 1.84 -9.99 26.86
CA PHE A 11 1.75 -8.67 27.48
C PHE A 11 2.55 -7.66 26.68
N LEU A 12 1.85 -6.80 25.94
CA LEU A 12 2.48 -5.79 25.11
C LEU A 12 2.35 -4.41 25.76
N SER A 13 3.47 -3.69 25.83
CA SER A 13 3.49 -2.29 26.25
C SER A 13 3.80 -1.39 25.07
N CYS A 14 2.83 -0.56 24.68
CA CYS A 14 2.96 0.40 23.60
C CYS A 14 3.10 1.81 24.16
N LEU A 15 4.24 2.44 23.94
CA LEU A 15 4.42 3.88 24.15
C LEU A 15 3.98 4.62 22.90
N VAL A 16 3.13 5.63 23.07
CA VAL A 16 2.50 6.35 21.97
C VAL A 16 2.46 7.86 22.22
N GLU A 17 2.41 8.64 21.14
CA GLU A 17 2.05 10.06 21.24
C GLU A 17 0.61 10.19 21.73
N ASP A 18 0.38 11.06 22.71
CA ASP A 18 -0.93 11.28 23.30
C ASP A 18 -1.80 12.17 22.40
N ARG A 19 -2.46 11.54 21.42
CA ARG A 19 -3.28 12.21 20.41
C ARG A 19 -4.63 11.53 20.20
N PRO A 20 -5.67 12.28 19.79
CA PRO A 20 -6.96 11.71 19.44
C PRO A 20 -6.84 10.58 18.40
N GLY A 21 -7.61 9.51 18.62
CA GLY A 21 -7.72 8.39 17.67
C GLY A 21 -6.58 7.36 17.66
N VAL A 22 -5.48 7.60 18.39
CA VAL A 22 -4.35 6.65 18.49
C VAL A 22 -4.80 5.31 19.08
N LEU A 23 -5.59 5.35 20.16
CA LEU A 23 -6.17 4.15 20.77
C LEU A 23 -7.03 3.36 19.77
N ALA A 24 -7.94 4.02 19.06
CA ALA A 24 -8.80 3.40 18.07
C ALA A 24 -7.98 2.74 16.94
N ARG A 25 -6.87 3.37 16.53
CA ARG A 25 -5.97 2.85 15.49
C ARG A 25 -5.27 1.56 15.93
N ILE A 26 -4.79 1.53 17.17
CA ILE A 26 -4.10 0.37 17.74
C ILE A 26 -5.10 -0.78 17.93
N ALA A 27 -6.25 -0.50 18.53
CA ALA A 27 -7.30 -1.50 18.72
C ALA A 27 -7.80 -2.06 17.38
N GLY A 28 -8.08 -1.19 16.41
CA GLY A 28 -8.51 -1.56 15.06
C GLY A 28 -7.48 -2.39 14.29
N LEU A 29 -6.18 -2.08 14.43
CA LEU A 29 -5.12 -2.88 13.80
C LEU A 29 -5.11 -4.32 14.33
N ILE A 30 -5.25 -4.50 15.64
CA ILE A 30 -5.24 -5.82 16.27
C ILE A 30 -6.50 -6.60 15.89
N SER A 31 -7.67 -5.98 16.00
CA SER A 31 -8.95 -6.63 15.69
C SER A 31 -9.09 -6.98 14.21
N SER A 32 -8.56 -6.16 13.29
CA SER A 32 -8.57 -6.44 11.84
C SER A 32 -7.81 -7.72 11.44
N ARG A 33 -6.99 -8.25 12.35
CA ARG A 33 -6.24 -9.50 12.16
C ARG A 33 -6.87 -10.69 12.90
N GLY A 34 -8.08 -10.52 13.44
CA GLY A 34 -8.79 -11.55 14.18
C GLY A 34 -8.24 -11.82 15.58
N PHE A 35 -7.44 -10.91 16.14
CA PHE A 35 -6.95 -11.03 17.52
C PHE A 35 -7.89 -10.35 18.49
N ASN A 36 -8.25 -11.08 19.54
CA ASN A 36 -8.95 -10.51 20.67
C ASN A 36 -7.96 -9.71 21.53
N ILE A 37 -8.46 -8.60 22.09
CA ILE A 37 -7.76 -7.87 23.13
C ILE A 37 -8.42 -8.28 24.45
N ASP A 38 -7.74 -9.13 25.21
CA ASP A 38 -8.26 -9.66 26.48
C ASP A 38 -8.22 -8.60 27.58
N SER A 39 -7.25 -7.68 27.50
CA SER A 39 -7.17 -6.54 28.39
C SER A 39 -6.53 -5.35 27.70
N LEU A 40 -7.05 -4.15 27.98
CA LEU A 40 -6.52 -2.89 27.49
C LEU A 40 -6.56 -1.86 28.62
N ALA A 41 -5.42 -1.27 28.95
CA ALA A 41 -5.31 -0.16 29.87
C ALA A 41 -4.50 0.97 29.24
N VAL A 42 -4.96 2.22 29.39
CA VAL A 42 -4.26 3.40 28.90
C VAL A 42 -4.01 4.35 30.06
N GLY A 43 -2.81 4.89 30.15
CA GLY A 43 -2.46 5.91 31.13
C GLY A 43 -1.33 6.80 30.67
N GLY A 44 -1.32 8.04 31.15
CA GLY A 44 -0.20 8.97 30.92
C GLY A 44 1.10 8.45 31.52
N THR A 45 2.22 8.83 30.92
CA THR A 45 3.54 8.58 31.51
C THR A 45 4.04 9.79 32.28
N HIS A 46 5.19 9.67 32.95
CA HIS A 46 5.87 10.81 33.58
C HIS A 46 6.41 11.82 32.53
N ILE A 47 6.37 11.48 31.24
CA ILE A 47 6.76 12.35 30.14
C ILE A 47 5.50 12.95 29.51
N ALA A 48 5.42 14.27 29.49
CA ALA A 48 4.30 14.99 28.91
C ALA A 48 4.10 14.65 27.42
N GLY A 49 2.84 14.44 27.04
CA GLY A 49 2.45 14.09 25.66
C GLY A 49 2.73 12.64 25.27
N ILE A 50 3.14 11.78 26.20
CA ILE A 50 3.31 10.34 25.97
C ILE A 50 2.34 9.55 26.86
N SER A 51 1.57 8.68 26.20
CA SER A 51 0.71 7.70 26.83
C SER A 51 1.27 6.29 26.69
N ARG A 52 0.98 5.43 27.67
CA ARG A 52 1.26 3.99 27.63
C ARG A 52 -0.04 3.24 27.46
N ILE A 53 -0.08 2.35 26.48
CA ILE A 53 -1.15 1.37 26.27
C ILE A 53 -0.60 0.00 26.64
N SER A 54 -1.16 -0.60 27.68
CA SER A 54 -0.91 -1.99 28.08
C SER A 54 -1.97 -2.88 27.43
N LEU A 55 -1.52 -3.87 26.66
CA LEU A 55 -2.38 -4.79 25.93
C LEU A 55 -2.08 -6.21 26.37
N VAL A 56 -3.13 -6.97 26.62
CA VAL A 56 -3.05 -8.42 26.82
C VAL A 56 -3.79 -9.11 25.69
N CYS A 57 -3.12 -10.04 25.04
CA CYS A 57 -3.70 -10.85 23.97
C CYS A 57 -3.17 -12.27 24.00
N ASN A 58 -4.03 -13.24 23.71
CA ASN A 58 -3.65 -14.63 23.52
C ASN A 58 -3.29 -14.93 22.06
N GLY A 59 -2.17 -15.62 21.83
CA GLY A 59 -1.73 -15.93 20.47
C GLY A 59 -0.50 -16.82 20.38
N ASP A 60 -0.11 -17.13 19.16
CA ASP A 60 1.17 -17.79 18.84
C ASP A 60 2.30 -16.74 18.71
N ASP A 61 3.52 -17.10 19.12
CA ASP A 61 4.67 -16.18 19.11
C ASP A 61 4.96 -15.54 17.74
N ARG A 62 4.72 -16.27 16.63
CA ARG A 62 4.92 -15.73 15.28
C ARG A 62 3.93 -14.63 14.99
N VAL A 63 2.68 -14.85 15.38
CA VAL A 63 1.58 -13.92 15.22
C VAL A 63 1.83 -12.65 16.04
N VAL A 64 2.21 -12.79 17.31
CA VAL A 64 2.43 -11.63 18.18
C VAL A 64 3.63 -10.81 17.72
N ARG A 65 4.72 -11.45 17.27
CA ARG A 65 5.82 -10.75 16.60
C ARG A 65 5.35 -9.95 15.37
N GLN A 66 4.42 -10.50 14.59
CA GLN A 66 3.84 -9.78 13.47
C GLN A 66 2.99 -8.59 13.94
N ILE A 67 2.18 -8.73 15.00
CA ILE A 67 1.41 -7.62 15.59
C ILE A 67 2.36 -6.52 16.06
N ILE A 68 3.41 -6.86 16.81
CA ILE A 68 4.42 -5.91 17.29
C ILE A 68 5.07 -5.15 16.13
N SER A 69 5.48 -5.86 15.07
CA SER A 69 6.09 -5.23 13.89
C SER A 69 5.11 -4.27 13.19
N GLN A 70 3.83 -4.65 13.13
CA GLN A 70 2.78 -3.84 12.51
C GLN A 70 2.36 -2.64 13.37
N LEU A 71 2.40 -2.75 14.70
CA LEU A 71 2.18 -1.62 15.61
C LEU A 71 3.34 -0.64 15.55
N ASN A 72 4.58 -1.13 15.54
CA ASN A 72 5.77 -0.30 15.43
C ASN A 72 5.81 0.52 14.13
N LYS A 73 5.09 0.12 13.07
CA LYS A 73 5.02 0.89 11.81
C LYS A 73 4.12 2.12 11.92
N LEU A 74 3.20 2.15 12.89
CA LEU A 74 2.25 3.26 13.05
C LEU A 74 2.99 4.54 13.43
N VAL A 75 2.62 5.66 12.81
CA VAL A 75 3.30 6.95 12.95
C VAL A 75 3.34 7.41 14.41
N ASP A 76 2.21 7.29 15.13
CA ASP A 76 2.06 7.74 16.52
C ASP A 76 2.66 6.77 17.55
N VAL A 77 3.09 5.58 17.13
CA VAL A 77 3.70 4.60 18.03
C VAL A 77 5.19 4.91 18.19
N ILE A 78 5.60 5.15 19.42
CA ILE A 78 6.99 5.42 19.80
C ILE A 78 7.75 4.11 19.88
N ARG A 79 7.23 3.13 20.62
CA ARG A 79 7.87 1.84 20.85
C ARG A 79 6.84 0.81 21.30
N VAL A 80 7.00 -0.43 20.86
CA VAL A 80 6.28 -1.59 21.37
C VAL A 80 7.28 -2.56 22.00
N SER A 81 7.02 -2.97 23.23
CA SER A 81 7.80 -3.97 23.97
C SER A 81 6.92 -5.16 24.33
N ASP A 82 7.40 -6.37 24.05
CA ASP A 82 6.82 -7.60 24.59
C ASP A 82 7.42 -7.87 25.98
N LEU A 83 6.58 -7.87 27.01
CA LEU A 83 6.99 -8.06 28.41
C LEU A 83 6.65 -9.47 28.92
N SER A 84 6.16 -10.36 28.05
CA SER A 84 5.63 -11.68 28.44
C SER A 84 6.66 -12.59 29.10
N TRP A 85 7.93 -12.40 28.76
CA TRP A 85 9.05 -13.24 29.20
C TRP A 85 9.99 -12.52 30.17
N GLU A 86 9.66 -11.28 30.52
CA GLU A 86 10.44 -10.43 31.40
C GLU A 86 9.93 -10.53 32.84
N ASP A 87 10.81 -10.37 33.83
CA ASP A 87 10.36 -10.23 35.22
C ASP A 87 9.57 -8.93 35.37
N ASN A 88 8.29 -9.05 35.72
CA ASN A 88 7.33 -7.95 35.69
C ASN A 88 6.45 -7.90 36.95
N VAL A 89 5.93 -6.70 37.19
CA VAL A 89 4.86 -6.44 38.16
C VAL A 89 3.59 -6.21 37.36
N GLU A 90 2.65 -7.11 37.51
CA GLU A 90 1.29 -7.03 36.98
C GLU A 90 0.34 -6.65 38.12
N SER A 91 -0.60 -5.74 37.84
CA SER A 91 -1.65 -5.37 38.78
C SER A 91 -2.91 -4.90 38.03
N GLU A 92 -4.04 -5.05 38.69
CA GLU A 92 -5.36 -4.55 38.30
C GLU A 92 -5.94 -3.79 39.50
N LEU A 93 -6.57 -2.64 39.24
CA LEU A 93 -7.31 -1.89 40.25
C LEU A 93 -8.79 -2.29 40.17
N VAL A 94 -9.39 -2.55 41.32
CA VAL A 94 -10.83 -2.85 41.45
C VAL A 94 -11.50 -1.93 42.47
N LEU A 95 -12.67 -1.43 42.10
CA LEU A 95 -13.62 -0.76 43.00
C LEU A 95 -14.90 -1.60 43.05
N LEU A 96 -15.29 -2.01 44.25
CA LEU A 96 -16.50 -2.80 44.48
C LEU A 96 -17.47 -2.03 45.36
N LYS A 97 -18.73 -1.94 44.97
CA LYS A 97 -19.80 -1.46 45.85
C LYS A 97 -20.53 -2.65 46.44
N VAL A 98 -20.65 -2.70 47.77
CA VAL A 98 -21.40 -3.74 48.48
C VAL A 98 -22.46 -3.09 49.36
N ASN A 99 -23.58 -3.79 49.54
CA ASN A 99 -24.64 -3.38 50.45
C ASN A 99 -24.85 -4.44 51.53
N THR A 100 -24.25 -4.18 52.69
CA THR A 100 -24.36 -5.02 53.88
C THR A 100 -24.47 -4.16 55.12
N ALA A 101 -25.17 -4.66 56.14
CA ALA A 101 -25.14 -4.08 57.49
C ALA A 101 -23.95 -4.61 58.31
N ASP A 102 -23.30 -5.69 57.86
CA ASP A 102 -22.19 -6.37 58.55
C ASP A 102 -20.84 -5.77 58.13
N ARG A 103 -20.50 -4.60 58.70
CA ARG A 103 -19.22 -3.93 58.47
C ARG A 103 -18.02 -4.72 58.98
N ASP A 104 -18.17 -5.39 60.11
CA ASP A 104 -17.08 -6.10 60.76
C ASP A 104 -16.72 -7.38 59.99
N GLY A 105 -17.72 -8.14 59.55
CA GLY A 105 -17.53 -9.27 58.64
C GLY A 105 -16.95 -8.85 57.31
N LEU A 106 -17.43 -7.73 56.73
CA LEU A 106 -16.87 -7.17 55.50
C LEU A 106 -15.39 -6.79 55.66
N SER A 107 -15.04 -6.12 56.76
CA SER A 107 -13.67 -5.70 57.05
C SER A 107 -12.76 -6.91 57.31
N ALA A 108 -13.28 -7.95 57.95
CA ALA A 108 -12.56 -9.21 58.15
C ALA A 108 -12.31 -9.94 56.83
N ALA A 109 -13.27 -9.93 55.90
CA ALA A 109 -13.13 -10.52 54.57
C ALA A 109 -12.16 -9.75 53.66
N CYS A 110 -12.05 -8.43 53.82
CA CYS A 110 -11.11 -7.57 53.07
C CYS A 110 -9.66 -7.68 53.57
N ARG A 111 -9.45 -7.99 54.86
CA ARG A 111 -8.13 -7.97 55.52
C ARG A 111 -7.06 -8.85 54.83
N PRO A 112 -7.33 -10.08 54.37
CA PRO A 112 -6.33 -10.93 53.70
C PRO A 112 -5.80 -10.35 52.39
N PHE A 113 -6.58 -9.49 51.74
CA PHE A 113 -6.25 -8.87 50.45
C PHE A 113 -5.62 -7.48 50.61
N HIS A 114 -5.56 -6.96 51.85
CA HIS A 114 -5.19 -5.56 52.13
C HIS A 114 -6.11 -4.51 51.45
N ALA A 115 -7.32 -4.91 51.08
CA ALA A 115 -8.31 -4.05 50.47
C ALA A 115 -8.80 -2.97 51.44
N ARG A 116 -8.98 -1.74 50.93
CA ARG A 116 -9.46 -0.57 51.68
C ARG A 116 -10.97 -0.49 51.63
N VAL A 117 -11.61 -0.23 52.77
CA VAL A 117 -13.07 -0.10 52.87
C VAL A 117 -13.42 1.37 53.14
N HIS A 118 -14.24 1.94 52.26
CA HIS A 118 -14.72 3.32 52.29
C HIS A 118 -16.22 3.34 52.57
N ASP A 119 -16.66 4.26 53.42
CA ASP A 119 -18.07 4.48 53.72
C ASP A 119 -18.78 5.19 52.55
N SER A 120 -19.97 4.72 52.16
CA SER A 120 -20.78 5.30 51.08
C SER A 120 -22.27 5.30 51.44
N PRO A 121 -23.07 6.26 50.96
CA PRO A 121 -24.53 6.19 51.12
C PRO A 121 -25.08 4.88 50.56
N GLY A 122 -25.73 4.08 51.42
CA GLY A 122 -26.34 2.80 51.06
C GLY A 122 -25.40 1.58 51.05
N GLY A 123 -24.20 1.67 51.65
CA GLY A 123 -23.30 0.52 51.80
C GLY A 123 -21.83 0.90 51.99
N PHE A 124 -20.94 0.13 51.35
CA PHE A 124 -19.49 0.36 51.40
C PHE A 124 -18.89 0.27 49.98
N VAL A 125 -17.79 0.99 49.76
CA VAL A 125 -16.97 0.87 48.56
C VAL A 125 -15.62 0.26 48.97
N ILE A 126 -15.21 -0.82 48.31
CA ILE A 126 -13.95 -1.51 48.54
C ILE A 126 -13.02 -1.17 47.39
N GLU A 127 -11.81 -0.73 47.72
CA GLU A 127 -10.71 -0.46 46.80
C GLU A 127 -9.60 -1.47 47.04
N ASP A 128 -9.20 -2.18 45.98
CA ASP A 128 -8.05 -3.10 46.04
C ASP A 128 -7.22 -3.04 44.76
N ALA A 129 -5.94 -3.42 44.87
CA ALA A 129 -5.04 -3.54 43.75
C ALA A 129 -4.18 -4.80 43.89
N GLY A 130 -4.26 -5.70 42.91
CA GLY A 130 -3.58 -7.00 42.97
C GLY A 130 -3.49 -7.65 41.60
N ARG A 131 -2.94 -8.87 41.53
CA ARG A 131 -2.98 -9.68 40.31
C ARG A 131 -4.42 -10.10 39.99
N GLY A 132 -4.68 -10.44 38.73
CA GLY A 132 -6.04 -10.81 38.31
C GLY A 132 -6.67 -11.93 39.14
N GLU A 133 -5.88 -12.94 39.53
CA GLU A 133 -6.32 -14.04 40.39
C GLU A 133 -6.63 -13.60 41.84
N GLU A 134 -5.88 -12.62 42.36
CA GLU A 134 -6.09 -12.06 43.69
C GLU A 134 -7.37 -11.23 43.74
N VAL A 135 -7.61 -10.43 42.68
CA VAL A 135 -8.85 -9.67 42.49
C VAL A 135 -10.06 -10.60 42.35
N ASP A 136 -9.94 -11.69 41.59
CA ASP A 136 -10.99 -12.70 41.45
C ASP A 136 -11.28 -13.41 42.78
N ALA A 137 -10.24 -13.67 43.58
CA ALA A 137 -10.39 -14.22 44.93
C ALA A 137 -11.08 -13.25 45.90
N LEU A 138 -10.77 -11.94 45.83
CA LEU A 138 -11.47 -10.90 46.60
C LEU A 138 -12.96 -10.84 46.20
N LEU A 139 -13.27 -10.80 44.90
CA LEU A 139 -14.65 -10.81 44.39
C LEU A 139 -15.44 -11.99 44.95
N LYS A 140 -14.83 -13.18 44.96
CA LYS A 140 -15.44 -14.39 45.52
C LYS A 140 -15.64 -14.31 47.03
N ALA A 141 -14.68 -13.73 47.76
CA ALA A 141 -14.78 -13.52 49.21
C ALA A 141 -15.86 -12.49 49.58
N LEU A 142 -16.09 -11.49 48.73
CA LEU A 142 -17.05 -10.42 48.97
C LEU A 142 -18.47 -10.72 48.46
N ALA A 143 -18.66 -11.75 47.63
CA ALA A 143 -19.95 -12.15 47.10
C ALA A 143 -21.08 -12.31 48.16
N PRO A 144 -20.85 -12.86 49.37
CA PRO A 144 -21.87 -12.97 50.42
C PRO A 144 -22.38 -11.63 50.97
N PHE A 145 -21.62 -10.54 50.80
CA PHE A 145 -21.97 -9.20 51.31
C PHE A 145 -22.81 -8.37 50.33
N GLY A 146 -23.30 -8.99 49.24
CA GLY A 146 -24.20 -8.33 48.28
C GLY A 146 -23.47 -7.31 47.41
N ILE A 147 -22.55 -7.77 46.56
CA ILE A 147 -21.91 -6.94 45.53
C ILE A 147 -22.99 -6.34 44.61
N GLN A 148 -23.04 -5.01 44.55
CA GLN A 148 -23.96 -4.25 43.72
C GLN A 148 -23.33 -3.82 42.40
N GLU A 149 -22.05 -3.45 42.44
CA GLU A 149 -21.32 -2.89 41.30
C GLU A 149 -19.84 -3.24 41.40
N VAL A 150 -19.22 -3.51 40.26
CA VAL A 150 -17.78 -3.74 40.14
C VAL A 150 -17.25 -2.91 38.99
N SER A 151 -16.24 -2.10 39.26
CA SER A 151 -15.45 -1.41 38.26
C SER A 151 -14.01 -1.91 38.37
N ARG A 152 -13.46 -2.44 37.27
CA ARG A 152 -12.15 -3.07 37.22
C ARG A 152 -11.37 -2.50 36.04
N THR A 153 -10.10 -2.16 36.26
CA THR A 153 -9.24 -1.68 35.17
C THR A 153 -8.78 -2.84 34.29
N GLY A 154 -8.25 -2.52 33.10
CA GLY A 154 -7.38 -3.46 32.41
C GLY A 154 -6.10 -3.73 33.20
N ARG A 155 -5.39 -4.80 32.83
CA ARG A 155 -4.09 -5.19 33.40
C ARG A 155 -3.04 -4.15 33.04
N ILE A 156 -2.36 -3.64 34.08
CA ILE A 156 -1.19 -2.77 33.93
C ILE A 156 0.06 -3.53 34.32
N LEU A 157 1.13 -3.34 33.55
CA LEU A 157 2.40 -4.05 33.73
C LEU A 157 3.59 -3.11 33.63
N LEU A 158 4.59 -3.36 34.49
CA LEU A 158 5.92 -2.76 34.42
C LEU A 158 7.00 -3.81 34.66
N GLN A 159 8.11 -3.72 33.93
CA GLN A 159 9.27 -4.57 34.13
C GLN A 159 9.96 -4.24 35.47
N ARG A 160 10.45 -5.24 36.20
CA ARG A 160 11.25 -5.05 37.42
C ARG A 160 12.68 -4.63 37.07
N GLY A 161 13.24 -3.70 37.87
CA GLY A 161 14.66 -3.34 37.87
C GLY A 161 15.10 -2.38 36.75
N LYS A 162 15.02 -2.77 35.48
CA LYS A 162 15.46 -1.93 34.37
C LYS A 162 14.50 -0.77 34.14
N SER A 163 14.96 0.48 34.30
CA SER A 163 14.27 1.61 33.70
C SER A 163 14.33 1.45 32.19
N LEU A 164 13.20 1.63 31.49
CA LEU A 164 13.23 1.86 30.05
C LEU A 164 14.06 3.12 29.82
N ASP A 165 15.28 2.96 29.32
CA ASP A 165 16.08 4.09 28.88
C ASP A 165 15.37 4.74 27.70
N MET A 166 14.77 5.90 27.97
CA MET A 166 14.08 6.73 26.98
C MET A 166 14.94 7.92 26.55
N SER A 167 16.17 8.06 27.05
CA SER A 167 17.04 9.21 26.72
C SER A 167 17.22 9.35 25.20
N ALA A 168 17.58 8.26 24.52
CA ALA A 168 17.70 8.22 23.06
C ALA A 168 16.36 8.48 22.31
N ASP A 169 15.22 8.15 22.92
CA ASP A 169 13.88 8.40 22.35
C ASP A 169 13.45 9.87 22.52
N LEU A 170 14.04 10.59 23.47
CA LEU A 170 13.72 11.95 23.88
C LEU A 170 14.72 12.99 23.35
N GLU A 171 15.97 12.62 23.10
CA GLU A 171 17.03 13.53 22.60
C GLU A 171 16.79 14.00 21.15
N LEU A 172 16.01 13.24 20.36
CA LEU A 172 15.63 13.57 18.97
C LEU A 172 14.70 14.80 18.83
N HIS A 173 14.40 15.47 19.95
CA HIS A 173 13.55 16.65 20.08
C HIS A 173 14.25 17.98 20.11
N ALA A 174 15.57 18.04 19.95
CA ALA A 174 16.24 19.32 19.71
C ALA A 174 15.86 19.86 18.32
N ASP A 175 14.59 20.23 18.12
CA ASP A 175 14.18 21.05 16.99
C ASP A 175 14.86 22.41 17.17
N THR A 176 15.61 22.77 16.14
CA THR A 176 16.09 24.12 15.88
C THR A 176 14.99 25.13 16.19
N ALA A 177 15.24 26.03 17.13
CA ALA A 177 14.34 27.12 17.49
C ALA A 177 13.82 27.78 16.20
N VAL A 178 12.52 27.66 15.98
CA VAL A 178 11.86 28.34 14.87
C VAL A 178 11.81 29.84 15.23
N PRO A 179 12.30 30.73 14.36
CA PRO A 179 12.26 32.17 14.64
C PRO A 179 10.83 32.63 14.96
N SER A 180 10.67 33.45 16.00
CA SER A 180 9.37 34.01 16.42
C SER A 180 8.76 35.00 15.42
N ASP A 181 9.55 35.44 14.43
CA ASP A 181 9.25 36.57 13.56
C ASP A 181 8.66 36.13 12.21
N GLY A 182 7.65 35.25 12.26
CA GLY A 182 6.93 34.78 11.08
C GLY A 182 5.96 35.82 10.51
N GLU A 183 5.81 35.85 9.18
CA GLU A 183 4.87 36.70 8.47
C GLU A 183 3.41 36.32 8.83
N ALA A 184 2.59 37.32 9.20
CA ALA A 184 1.20 37.10 9.57
C ALA A 184 0.33 36.89 8.31
N MET A 185 -0.49 35.84 8.32
CA MET A 185 -1.43 35.50 7.24
C MET A 185 -2.56 34.61 7.75
N THR A 186 -3.48 34.20 6.87
CA THR A 186 -4.48 33.19 7.22
C THR A 186 -3.91 31.77 7.06
N GLY A 187 -4.49 30.79 7.75
CA GLY A 187 -4.16 29.38 7.52
C GLY A 187 -4.32 28.95 6.05
N ALA A 188 -5.30 29.51 5.34
CA ALA A 188 -5.54 29.29 3.93
C ALA A 188 -4.38 29.78 3.05
N ASP A 189 -3.85 30.98 3.32
CA ASP A 189 -2.68 31.55 2.62
C ASP A 189 -1.40 30.74 2.84
N LEU A 190 -1.31 30.06 3.98
CA LEU A 190 -0.18 29.24 4.33
C LEU A 190 -0.08 27.98 3.46
N ILE A 191 -1.21 27.36 3.12
CA ILE A 191 -1.29 26.11 2.35
C ILE A 191 -0.50 26.20 1.02
N PRO A 192 -0.83 27.09 0.07
CA PRO A 192 -0.11 27.15 -1.21
C PRO A 192 1.37 27.49 -1.05
N ARG A 193 1.75 28.24 0.00
CA ARG A 193 3.15 28.55 0.30
C ARG A 193 3.94 27.32 0.75
N VAL A 194 3.34 26.46 1.58
CA VAL A 194 3.96 25.18 1.96
C VAL A 194 4.02 24.24 0.76
N LEU A 195 2.93 24.12 -0.01
CA LEU A 195 2.92 23.29 -1.23
C LEU A 195 4.02 23.69 -2.22
N ALA A 196 4.20 24.99 -2.47
CA ALA A 196 5.29 25.49 -3.31
C ALA A 196 6.67 25.09 -2.76
N LYS A 197 6.89 25.22 -1.44
CA LYS A 197 8.15 24.84 -0.79
C LYS A 197 8.41 23.33 -0.79
N GLU A 198 7.37 22.50 -0.78
CA GLU A 198 7.47 21.05 -0.95
C GLU A 198 7.65 20.64 -2.44
N GLY A 199 7.75 21.61 -3.35
CA GLY A 199 8.00 21.37 -4.77
C GLY A 199 6.78 20.93 -5.56
N VAL A 200 5.57 21.22 -5.06
CA VAL A 200 4.31 20.92 -5.75
C VAL A 200 4.16 21.85 -6.94
N THR A 201 4.13 21.26 -8.15
CA THR A 201 3.91 22.01 -9.40
C THR A 201 2.50 21.83 -9.95
N THR A 202 1.85 20.73 -9.58
CA THR A 202 0.50 20.37 -10.02
C THR A 202 -0.23 19.73 -8.85
N LEU A 203 -1.49 20.12 -8.64
CA LEU A 203 -2.40 19.43 -7.74
C LEU A 203 -3.76 19.27 -8.40
N PHE A 204 -4.46 18.21 -8.03
CA PHE A 204 -5.74 17.80 -8.61
C PHE A 204 -6.84 18.04 -7.58
N GLY A 205 -7.86 18.81 -7.90
CA GLY A 205 -8.83 19.18 -6.88
C GLY A 205 -10.21 19.55 -7.37
N TYR A 206 -11.17 19.30 -6.50
CA TYR A 206 -12.59 19.58 -6.75
C TYR A 206 -13.10 20.55 -5.67
N SER A 207 -13.78 21.60 -6.11
CA SER A 207 -14.17 22.71 -5.23
C SER A 207 -15.35 22.37 -4.31
N GLY A 208 -15.43 23.04 -3.16
CA GLY A 208 -16.62 23.02 -2.31
C GLY A 208 -16.52 23.99 -1.12
N GLY A 209 -17.62 24.17 -0.39
CA GLY A 209 -17.77 25.26 0.58
C GLY A 209 -16.83 25.21 1.78
N ALA A 210 -16.35 24.03 2.16
CA ALA A 210 -15.46 23.84 3.31
C ALA A 210 -13.98 24.07 2.98
N ILE A 211 -13.56 23.88 1.72
CA ILE A 211 -12.17 24.07 1.27
C ILE A 211 -11.97 25.36 0.44
N LEU A 212 -13.05 26.10 0.19
CA LEU A 212 -13.03 27.34 -0.60
C LEU A 212 -11.95 28.36 -0.17
N PRO A 213 -11.67 28.59 1.13
CA PRO A 213 -10.58 29.49 1.53
C PRO A 213 -9.22 29.09 0.95
N ALA A 214 -8.88 27.79 0.97
CA ALA A 214 -7.61 27.29 0.42
C ALA A 214 -7.55 27.46 -1.11
N ILE A 215 -8.66 27.28 -1.82
CA ILE A 215 -8.74 27.47 -3.28
C ILE A 215 -8.54 28.95 -3.64
N ASP A 216 -9.21 29.86 -2.95
CA ASP A 216 -9.03 31.31 -3.12
C ASP A 216 -7.58 31.74 -2.81
N ALA A 217 -7.00 31.21 -1.73
CA ALA A 217 -5.61 31.44 -1.38
C ALA A 217 -4.63 30.97 -2.46
N LEU A 218 -4.88 29.81 -3.07
CA LEU A 218 -4.06 29.32 -4.19
C LEU A 218 -4.14 30.25 -5.41
N PHE A 219 -5.33 30.74 -5.74
CA PHE A 219 -5.51 31.72 -6.82
C PHE A 219 -4.71 33.00 -6.53
N ARG A 220 -4.89 33.60 -5.36
CA ARG A 220 -4.17 34.81 -4.94
C ARG A 220 -2.66 34.59 -4.87
N TYR A 221 -2.21 33.41 -4.43
CA TYR A 221 -0.79 33.05 -4.43
C TYR A 221 -0.22 33.05 -5.85
N ASN A 222 -0.89 32.39 -6.80
CA ASN A 222 -0.45 32.33 -8.20
C ASN A 222 -0.46 33.70 -8.89
N GLU A 223 -1.42 34.58 -8.58
CA GLU A 223 -1.46 35.95 -9.12
C GLU A 223 -0.29 36.80 -8.61
N LYS A 224 0.02 36.72 -7.31
CA LYS A 224 1.18 37.42 -6.72
C LYS A 224 2.53 36.91 -7.25
N HIS A 225 2.57 35.68 -7.76
CA HIS A 225 3.79 35.04 -8.27
C HIS A 225 3.76 34.84 -9.79
N ALA A 226 3.10 35.73 -10.54
CA ALA A 226 2.95 35.61 -11.99
C ALA A 226 4.27 35.50 -12.79
N GLY A 227 5.40 35.92 -12.22
CA GLY A 227 6.75 35.76 -12.79
C GLY A 227 7.48 34.45 -12.42
N ALA A 228 6.88 33.58 -11.60
CA ALA A 228 7.43 32.29 -11.18
C ALA A 228 6.55 31.13 -11.68
N ALA A 229 7.03 29.89 -11.52
CA ALA A 229 6.25 28.71 -11.85
C ALA A 229 5.00 28.63 -10.94
N LYS A 230 3.81 28.81 -11.55
CA LYS A 230 2.52 28.68 -10.88
C LYS A 230 2.25 27.22 -10.49
N ILE A 231 1.56 27.01 -9.37
CA ILE A 231 1.00 25.71 -9.03
C ILE A 231 -0.25 25.50 -9.89
N LYS A 232 -0.24 24.48 -10.74
CA LYS A 232 -1.41 24.15 -11.59
C LYS A 232 -2.50 23.48 -10.74
N TYR A 233 -3.69 24.05 -10.77
CA TYR A 233 -4.89 23.48 -10.17
C TYR A 233 -5.73 22.81 -11.28
N ILE A 234 -5.75 21.48 -11.29
CA ILE A 234 -6.46 20.69 -12.30
C ILE A 234 -7.78 20.22 -11.72
N VAL A 235 -8.88 20.56 -12.39
CA VAL A 235 -10.23 20.21 -11.99
C VAL A 235 -10.62 18.93 -12.74
N PRO A 236 -10.78 17.79 -12.03
CA PRO A 236 -11.27 16.55 -12.63
C PRO A 236 -12.80 16.57 -12.76
N ALA A 237 -13.37 15.52 -13.34
CA ALA A 237 -14.82 15.34 -13.38
C ALA A 237 -15.40 14.89 -12.03
N ASN A 238 -14.60 14.26 -11.16
CA ASN A 238 -14.97 13.92 -9.79
C ASN A 238 -13.74 13.76 -8.86
N GLU A 239 -13.95 13.68 -7.53
CA GLU A 239 -12.85 13.57 -6.56
C GLU A 239 -12.12 12.21 -6.58
N GLN A 240 -12.77 11.13 -7.02
CA GLN A 240 -12.08 9.86 -7.24
C GLN A 240 -11.02 10.02 -8.36
N GLY A 241 -11.39 10.72 -9.45
CA GLY A 241 -10.50 11.15 -10.50
C GLY A 241 -9.33 11.97 -9.96
N ALA A 242 -9.59 12.94 -9.05
CA ALA A 242 -8.54 13.73 -8.40
C ALA A 242 -7.48 12.84 -7.71
N GLY A 243 -7.94 11.87 -6.91
CA GLY A 243 -7.06 10.95 -6.19
C GLY A 243 -6.25 10.04 -7.13
N PHE A 244 -6.87 9.50 -8.18
CA PHE A 244 -6.16 8.67 -9.14
C PHE A 244 -5.21 9.45 -10.06
N MET A 245 -5.53 10.70 -10.40
CA MET A 245 -4.58 11.61 -11.06
C MET A 245 -3.37 11.89 -10.19
N ALA A 246 -3.57 12.17 -8.89
CA ALA A 246 -2.46 12.32 -7.94
C ALA A 246 -1.61 11.05 -7.86
N SER A 247 -2.24 9.86 -7.86
CA SER A 247 -1.54 8.57 -7.90
C SER A 247 -0.72 8.38 -9.19
N GLY A 248 -1.30 8.66 -10.37
CA GLY A 248 -0.60 8.58 -11.66
C GLY A 248 0.57 9.56 -11.79
N TYR A 249 0.38 10.79 -11.29
CA TYR A 249 1.44 11.79 -11.18
C TYR A 249 2.59 11.28 -10.30
N ALA A 250 2.27 10.72 -9.13
CA ALA A 250 3.26 10.22 -8.19
C ALA A 250 4.06 9.05 -8.77
N ARG A 251 3.38 8.05 -9.32
CA ARG A 251 4.04 6.86 -9.89
C ARG A 251 4.94 7.18 -11.07
N SER A 252 4.56 8.13 -11.92
CA SER A 252 5.33 8.52 -13.11
C SER A 252 6.53 9.42 -12.81
N THR A 253 6.61 10.03 -11.62
CA THR A 253 7.67 11.00 -11.26
C THR A 253 8.52 10.60 -10.06
N GLY A 254 7.99 9.76 -9.15
CA GLY A 254 8.56 9.55 -7.82
C GLY A 254 8.32 10.69 -6.83
N ARG A 255 7.63 11.76 -7.23
CA ARG A 255 7.24 12.87 -6.36
C ARG A 255 5.93 12.56 -5.64
N VAL A 256 5.62 13.34 -4.60
CA VAL A 256 4.33 13.24 -3.89
C VAL A 256 3.22 13.77 -4.79
N GLY A 257 2.21 12.95 -5.07
CA GLY A 257 0.97 13.39 -5.71
C GLY A 257 0.08 14.14 -4.72
N VAL A 258 -0.60 15.20 -5.16
CA VAL A 258 -1.42 16.03 -4.26
C VAL A 258 -2.85 16.11 -4.78
N ALA A 259 -3.80 15.74 -3.93
CA ALA A 259 -5.23 15.95 -4.14
C ALA A 259 -5.79 16.97 -3.14
N LEU A 260 -6.75 17.81 -3.56
CA LEU A 260 -7.41 18.81 -2.71
C LEU A 260 -8.92 18.78 -2.93
N VAL A 261 -9.69 18.44 -1.90
CA VAL A 261 -11.15 18.26 -1.98
C VAL A 261 -11.87 18.91 -0.80
N THR A 262 -13.18 19.10 -0.92
CA THR A 262 -14.04 19.63 0.16
C THR A 262 -14.37 18.57 1.22
N SER A 263 -15.13 18.96 2.24
CA SER A 263 -15.64 18.08 3.31
C SER A 263 -16.68 17.07 2.82
N GLY A 264 -17.11 16.19 3.73
CA GLY A 264 -18.26 15.32 3.50
C GLY A 264 -18.07 14.43 2.27
N PRO A 265 -18.94 14.55 1.24
CA PRO A 265 -18.86 13.73 0.04
C PRO A 265 -17.55 13.92 -0.75
N GLY A 266 -16.96 15.11 -0.74
CA GLY A 266 -15.69 15.36 -1.44
C GLY A 266 -14.56 14.51 -0.85
N ALA A 267 -14.49 14.47 0.48
CA ALA A 267 -13.54 13.63 1.20
C ALA A 267 -13.87 12.13 1.00
N THR A 268 -15.11 11.69 1.18
CA THR A 268 -15.45 10.26 1.08
C THR A 268 -15.26 9.67 -0.32
N ASN A 269 -15.40 10.46 -1.39
CA ASN A 269 -15.07 10.05 -2.76
C ASN A 269 -13.58 9.73 -2.97
N THR A 270 -12.69 10.18 -2.08
CA THR A 270 -11.24 9.89 -2.14
C THR A 270 -10.83 8.62 -1.40
N VAL A 271 -11.74 7.94 -0.69
CA VAL A 271 -11.44 6.72 0.09
C VAL A 271 -10.82 5.64 -0.78
N THR A 272 -11.41 5.38 -1.96
CA THR A 272 -10.91 4.36 -2.88
C THR A 272 -9.50 4.69 -3.41
N PRO A 273 -9.22 5.89 -3.95
CA PRO A 273 -7.86 6.27 -4.33
C PRO A 273 -6.84 6.23 -3.20
N ILE A 274 -7.23 6.62 -1.98
CA ILE A 274 -6.36 6.53 -0.80
C ILE A 274 -6.04 5.07 -0.50
N ARG A 275 -7.04 4.18 -0.48
CA ARG A 275 -6.78 2.77 -0.20
C ARG A 275 -5.92 2.11 -1.27
N ASP A 276 -6.17 2.43 -2.55
CA ASP A 276 -5.35 1.96 -3.68
C ASP A 276 -3.88 2.40 -3.52
N ALA A 277 -3.66 3.70 -3.28
CA ALA A 277 -2.32 4.26 -3.07
C ALA A 277 -1.61 3.63 -1.87
N MET A 278 -2.32 3.35 -0.78
CA MET A 278 -1.74 2.68 0.39
C MET A 278 -1.33 1.24 0.08
N ALA A 279 -2.17 0.50 -0.64
CA ALA A 279 -1.90 -0.89 -0.98
C ALA A 279 -0.67 -1.03 -1.90
N ASP A 280 -0.51 -0.10 -2.84
CA ASP A 280 0.58 -0.07 -3.82
C ASP A 280 1.78 0.81 -3.42
N SER A 281 1.76 1.39 -2.21
CA SER A 281 2.84 2.21 -1.66
C SER A 281 3.16 3.46 -2.48
N VAL A 282 2.13 4.22 -2.84
CA VAL A 282 2.23 5.44 -3.65
C VAL A 282 2.31 6.68 -2.74
N PRO A 283 3.33 7.55 -2.88
CA PRO A 283 3.44 8.77 -2.08
C PRO A 283 2.38 9.78 -2.51
N MET A 284 1.39 10.03 -1.64
CA MET A 284 0.29 10.94 -1.91
C MET A 284 -0.07 11.77 -0.67
N VAL A 285 -0.47 13.02 -0.87
CA VAL A 285 -1.06 13.86 0.18
C VAL A 285 -2.46 14.28 -0.29
N VAL A 286 -3.47 14.02 0.53
CA VAL A 286 -4.86 14.41 0.29
C VAL A 286 -5.26 15.46 1.30
N LEU A 287 -5.55 16.66 0.83
CA LEU A 287 -6.06 17.76 1.64
C LEU A 287 -7.59 17.74 1.57
N THR A 288 -8.25 17.62 2.72
CA THR A 288 -9.70 17.66 2.82
C THR A 288 -10.12 18.90 3.60
N GLY A 289 -11.09 19.65 3.08
CA GLY A 289 -11.79 20.64 3.89
C GLY A 289 -12.66 19.95 4.93
N GLN A 290 -12.94 20.61 6.05
CA GLN A 290 -13.87 20.11 7.06
C GLN A 290 -14.79 21.23 7.54
N VAL A 291 -15.95 20.87 8.12
CA VAL A 291 -16.80 21.82 8.85
C VAL A 291 -16.00 22.53 9.96
N PRO A 292 -16.41 23.72 10.41
CA PRO A 292 -15.76 24.39 11.54
C PRO A 292 -15.70 23.48 12.77
N ARG A 293 -14.62 23.55 13.56
CA ARG A 293 -14.42 22.68 14.74
C ARG A 293 -15.63 22.56 15.68
N PRO A 294 -16.37 23.63 16.04
CA PRO A 294 -17.55 23.51 16.91
C PRO A 294 -18.72 22.71 16.32
N ALA A 295 -18.73 22.47 15.00
CA ALA A 295 -19.77 21.71 14.31
C ALA A 295 -19.38 20.24 14.10
N ILE A 296 -18.15 19.84 14.43
CA ILE A 296 -17.71 18.44 14.34
C ILE A 296 -18.45 17.63 15.40
N GLY A 297 -18.99 16.49 15.00
CA GLY A 297 -19.80 15.57 15.81
C GLY A 297 -21.27 15.96 15.92
N THR A 298 -21.77 16.86 15.08
CA THR A 298 -23.16 17.38 15.20
C THR A 298 -24.07 17.02 14.02
N ASP A 299 -23.59 16.19 13.10
CA ASP A 299 -24.23 15.91 11.81
C ASP A 299 -24.47 17.19 11.01
N ALA A 300 -23.46 18.08 11.01
CA ALA A 300 -23.52 19.35 10.31
C ALA A 300 -23.58 19.15 8.78
N PHE A 301 -23.99 20.20 8.07
CA PHE A 301 -24.07 20.17 6.60
C PHE A 301 -22.70 19.84 5.98
N GLN A 302 -22.67 18.76 5.18
CA GLN A 302 -21.45 18.21 4.55
C GLN A 302 -20.36 17.81 5.56
N GLU A 303 -20.73 17.42 6.77
CA GLU A 303 -19.84 16.76 7.70
C GLU A 303 -19.65 15.28 7.31
N ALA A 304 -18.42 14.78 7.43
CA ALA A 304 -18.15 13.34 7.50
C ALA A 304 -17.02 13.09 8.50
N PRO A 305 -17.01 11.94 9.20
CA PRO A 305 -15.95 11.56 10.13
C PRO A 305 -14.70 11.07 9.36
N VAL A 306 -14.07 11.98 8.61
CA VAL A 306 -12.94 11.71 7.69
C VAL A 306 -11.83 10.92 8.38
N PHE A 307 -11.46 11.33 9.59
CA PHE A 307 -10.44 10.62 10.38
C PHE A 307 -10.77 9.13 10.56
N ASN A 308 -12.00 8.82 11.01
CA ASN A 308 -12.42 7.45 11.29
C ASN A 308 -12.57 6.62 10.02
N ILE A 309 -13.04 7.22 8.92
CA ILE A 309 -13.19 6.54 7.64
C ILE A 309 -11.81 6.22 7.04
N MET A 310 -10.87 7.16 7.10
CA MET A 310 -9.61 7.06 6.36
C MET A 310 -8.45 6.46 7.16
N MET A 311 -8.54 6.35 8.49
CA MET A 311 -7.45 5.80 9.32
C MET A 311 -7.07 4.35 8.97
N ALA A 312 -8.00 3.56 8.41
CA ALA A 312 -7.75 2.21 7.93
C ALA A 312 -7.26 2.15 6.47
N CYS A 313 -7.47 3.24 5.72
CA CYS A 313 -7.14 3.33 4.31
C CYS A 313 -5.79 4.00 4.06
N ALA A 314 -5.41 4.98 4.88
CA ALA A 314 -4.22 5.80 4.70
C ALA A 314 -3.03 5.34 5.54
N LYS A 315 -1.83 5.79 5.17
CA LYS A 315 -0.62 5.62 6.01
C LYS A 315 -0.76 6.41 7.31
N HIS A 316 -1.29 7.63 7.22
CA HIS A 316 -1.60 8.47 8.36
C HIS A 316 -2.70 9.48 8.03
N VAL A 317 -3.40 9.98 9.05
CA VAL A 317 -4.48 10.96 8.93
C VAL A 317 -4.31 11.98 10.04
N PHE A 318 -4.27 13.25 9.69
CA PHE A 318 -4.28 14.37 10.62
C PHE A 318 -5.65 15.04 10.60
N LEU A 319 -6.17 15.37 11.78
CA LEU A 319 -7.21 16.39 11.95
C LEU A 319 -6.53 17.62 12.55
N VAL A 320 -6.54 18.75 11.85
CA VAL A 320 -5.86 19.96 12.33
C VAL A 320 -6.76 20.68 13.33
N GLU A 321 -6.46 20.56 14.62
CA GLU A 321 -7.23 21.22 15.69
C GLU A 321 -6.67 22.60 16.04
N ASN A 322 -5.35 22.79 15.97
CA ASN A 322 -4.67 24.05 16.27
C ASN A 322 -4.15 24.73 14.99
N PRO A 323 -4.62 25.95 14.65
CA PRO A 323 -4.13 26.69 13.48
C PRO A 323 -2.60 26.90 13.45
N GLU A 324 -1.97 27.10 14.61
CA GLU A 324 -0.52 27.34 14.71
C GLU A 324 0.34 26.10 14.33
N GLU A 325 -0.28 24.93 14.24
CA GLU A 325 0.35 23.66 13.85
C GLU A 325 0.14 23.32 12.37
N LEU A 326 -0.66 24.10 11.63
CA LEU A 326 -1.02 23.79 10.24
C LEU A 326 0.23 23.66 9.35
N GLU A 327 1.20 24.57 9.48
CA GLU A 327 2.45 24.50 8.72
C GLU A 327 3.23 23.22 9.00
N ALA A 328 3.46 22.92 10.28
CA ALA A 328 4.20 21.74 10.69
C ALA A 328 3.47 20.46 10.24
N THR A 329 2.14 20.45 10.29
CA THR A 329 1.31 19.32 9.86
C THR A 329 1.46 19.07 8.36
N LEU A 330 1.34 20.11 7.52
CA LEU A 330 1.54 20.02 6.08
C LEU A 330 2.92 19.44 5.75
N ARG A 331 3.99 20.00 6.30
CA ARG A 331 5.38 19.53 6.07
C ARG A 331 5.57 18.08 6.53
N THR A 332 5.02 17.75 7.69
CA THR A 332 5.09 16.40 8.26
C THR A 332 4.36 15.39 7.38
N ALA A 333 3.21 15.75 6.82
CA ALA A 333 2.48 14.88 5.92
C ALA A 333 3.28 14.56 4.64
N PHE A 334 3.94 15.54 4.03
CA PHE A 334 4.82 15.30 2.88
C PHE A 334 6.01 14.40 3.24
N TRP A 335 6.63 14.64 4.40
CA TRP A 335 7.72 13.80 4.89
C TRP A 335 7.28 12.35 5.15
N ILE A 336 6.14 12.14 5.83
CA ILE A 336 5.57 10.80 6.04
C ILE A 336 5.22 10.14 4.69
N ALA A 337 4.59 10.87 3.77
CA ALA A 337 4.15 10.30 2.50
C ALA A 337 5.31 9.71 1.69
N ARG A 338 6.49 10.35 1.72
CA ARG A 338 7.68 9.98 0.91
C ARG A 338 8.72 9.09 1.60
N THR A 339 8.74 8.99 2.94
CA THR A 339 9.80 8.26 3.67
C THR A 339 9.39 6.89 4.20
N GLY A 340 10.37 6.00 4.38
CA GLY A 340 10.11 4.58 4.63
C GLY A 340 9.38 3.94 3.44
N ARG A 341 8.46 3.02 3.68
CA ARG A 341 7.52 2.58 2.64
C ARG A 341 6.57 3.74 2.29
N PRO A 342 6.56 4.28 1.06
CA PRO A 342 5.71 5.42 0.72
C PRO A 342 4.23 5.09 0.85
N GLY A 343 3.39 6.10 1.02
CA GLY A 343 1.95 5.91 1.13
C GLY A 343 1.17 7.22 1.30
N PRO A 344 -0.16 7.16 1.22
CA PRO A 344 -1.02 8.33 1.27
C PRO A 344 -1.16 8.87 2.69
N VAL A 345 -1.09 10.19 2.84
CA VAL A 345 -1.38 10.90 4.09
C VAL A 345 -2.54 11.88 3.87
N VAL A 346 -3.51 11.84 4.77
CA VAL A 346 -4.69 12.72 4.71
C VAL A 346 -4.54 13.83 5.73
N ILE A 347 -4.92 15.05 5.36
CA ILE A 347 -4.94 16.21 6.26
C ILE A 347 -6.34 16.82 6.18
N ASP A 348 -7.09 16.67 7.26
CA ASP A 348 -8.44 17.21 7.41
C ASP A 348 -8.36 18.58 8.08
N ILE A 349 -8.80 19.62 7.36
CA ILE A 349 -8.56 21.02 7.70
C ILE A 349 -9.90 21.75 7.93
N PRO A 350 -10.31 21.94 9.20
CA PRO A 350 -11.52 22.71 9.52
C PRO A 350 -11.53 24.10 8.91
N LYS A 351 -12.69 24.54 8.45
CA LYS A 351 -12.85 25.84 7.80
C LYS A 351 -12.42 27.03 8.68
N ASP A 352 -12.67 26.96 9.98
CA ASP A 352 -12.24 27.99 10.93
C ASP A 352 -10.72 27.99 11.16
N VAL A 353 -10.05 26.84 11.00
CA VAL A 353 -8.59 26.73 11.00
C VAL A 353 -7.98 27.38 9.76
N GLN A 354 -8.60 27.18 8.59
CA GLN A 354 -8.18 27.86 7.36
C GLN A 354 -8.29 29.39 7.47
N ASN A 355 -9.34 29.89 8.14
CA ASN A 355 -9.56 31.34 8.26
C ASN A 355 -8.82 31.99 9.44
N ALA A 356 -8.26 31.20 10.36
CA ALA A 356 -7.57 31.71 11.52
C ALA A 356 -6.29 32.47 11.14
N PRO A 357 -5.96 33.58 11.84
CA PRO A 357 -4.67 34.22 11.70
C PRO A 357 -3.57 33.32 12.26
N VAL A 358 -2.49 33.16 11.50
CA VAL A 358 -1.31 32.36 11.84
C VAL A 358 -0.04 33.07 11.43
N ARG A 359 1.11 32.61 11.94
CA ARG A 359 2.42 33.07 11.48
C ARG A 359 3.11 32.01 10.63
N PHE A 360 3.51 32.38 9.43
CA PHE A 360 4.34 31.51 8.60
C PHE A 360 5.77 31.48 9.11
N LYS A 361 6.20 30.31 9.55
CA LYS A 361 7.50 30.02 10.15
C LYS A 361 8.54 29.61 9.11
N GLY A 362 8.09 28.98 8.02
CA GLY A 362 8.93 28.56 6.91
C GLY A 362 9.73 27.28 7.12
N ALA A 363 9.64 26.65 8.29
CA ALA A 363 10.30 25.42 8.70
C ALA A 363 9.51 24.74 9.84
N GLY A 364 9.96 23.54 10.24
CA GLY A 364 9.40 22.79 11.37
C GLY A 364 8.60 21.56 10.95
N LEU A 365 8.65 20.53 11.79
CA LEU A 365 7.84 19.31 11.68
C LEU A 365 7.10 19.09 13.00
N LEU A 366 6.02 18.33 12.97
CA LEU A 366 5.39 17.86 14.19
C LEU A 366 6.36 16.91 14.93
N PRO A 367 6.33 16.90 16.27
CA PRO A 367 7.22 16.08 17.08
C PRO A 367 6.76 14.62 17.10
N LEU A 368 6.98 13.88 16.01
CA LEU A 368 6.64 12.46 15.89
C LEU A 368 7.84 11.56 16.24
N ARG A 369 8.01 11.25 17.52
CA ARG A 369 9.23 10.63 18.09
C ARG A 369 9.57 9.31 17.45
N GLY A 370 8.63 8.38 17.53
CA GLY A 370 8.83 7.01 17.04
C GLY A 370 9.13 6.98 15.55
N TYR A 371 8.35 7.73 14.78
CA TYR A 371 8.51 7.77 13.33
C TYR A 371 9.84 8.40 12.92
N ARG A 372 10.26 9.52 13.54
CA ARG A 372 11.55 10.18 13.30
C ARG A 372 12.73 9.24 13.58
N ARG A 373 12.75 8.61 14.76
CA ARG A 373 13.80 7.64 15.12
C ARG A 373 13.91 6.50 14.11
N ARG A 374 12.78 5.91 13.73
CA ARG A 374 12.76 4.82 12.74
C ARG A 374 13.21 5.30 11.36
N ALA A 375 12.75 6.46 10.91
CA ALA A 375 13.13 7.03 9.63
C ALA A 375 14.64 7.33 9.57
N GLU A 376 15.22 7.86 10.64
CA GLU A 376 16.66 8.12 10.74
C GLU A 376 17.48 6.82 10.79
N ALA A 377 17.06 5.84 11.61
CA ALA A 377 17.69 4.52 11.65
C ALA A 377 17.70 3.85 10.26
N LEU A 378 16.57 3.90 9.54
CA LEU A 378 16.49 3.43 8.14
C LEU A 378 17.39 4.25 7.21
N SER A 379 17.43 5.57 7.38
CA SER A 379 18.28 6.47 6.58
C SER A 379 19.77 6.23 6.79
N GLN A 380 20.17 5.58 7.88
CA GLN A 380 21.56 5.20 8.15
C GLN A 380 21.84 3.70 8.09
N ALA A 381 20.80 2.87 7.90
CA ALA A 381 20.94 1.43 7.75
C ALA A 381 22.00 1.10 6.69
N ARG A 382 22.95 0.24 7.07
CA ARG A 382 23.99 -0.35 6.23
C ARG A 382 24.04 -1.84 6.45
N LEU A 383 24.45 -2.56 5.43
CA LEU A 383 24.71 -3.97 5.56
C LEU A 383 26.00 -4.20 6.37
N SER A 384 25.93 -5.02 7.42
CA SER A 384 27.11 -5.40 8.19
C SER A 384 27.99 -6.38 7.40
N ASP A 385 29.32 -6.33 7.63
CA ASP A 385 30.27 -7.27 7.00
C ASP A 385 29.93 -8.75 7.32
N GLU A 386 29.38 -9.04 8.49
CA GLU A 386 28.90 -10.37 8.85
C GLU A 386 27.68 -10.78 8.03
N SER A 387 26.68 -9.91 7.92
CA SER A 387 25.47 -10.20 7.15
C SER A 387 25.78 -10.33 5.65
N ALA A 388 26.70 -9.52 5.12
CA ALA A 388 27.18 -9.63 3.75
C ALA A 388 27.91 -10.96 3.51
N ARG A 389 28.81 -11.38 4.41
CA ARG A 389 29.48 -12.69 4.32
C ARG A 389 28.48 -13.83 4.34
N ALA A 390 27.48 -13.78 5.23
CA ALA A 390 26.42 -14.78 5.31
C ALA A 390 25.62 -14.87 3.99
N PHE A 391 25.27 -13.72 3.39
CA PHE A 391 24.59 -13.68 2.10
C PHE A 391 25.42 -14.36 0.99
N PHE A 392 26.68 -13.96 0.83
CA PHE A 392 27.55 -14.49 -0.22
C PHE A 392 27.96 -15.95 0.00
N GLN A 393 28.03 -16.41 1.25
CA GLN A 393 28.20 -17.83 1.55
C GLN A 393 27.03 -18.64 0.99
N ARG A 394 25.79 -18.23 1.26
CA ARG A 394 24.59 -18.92 0.73
C ARG A 394 24.50 -18.82 -0.79
N LEU A 395 24.84 -17.68 -1.36
CA LEU A 395 24.87 -17.51 -2.81
C LEU A 395 25.96 -18.39 -3.46
N GLY A 396 27.10 -18.61 -2.80
CA GLY A 396 28.16 -19.50 -3.26
C GLY A 396 27.77 -20.98 -3.25
N GLU A 397 26.88 -21.38 -2.32
CA GLU A 397 26.30 -22.73 -2.24
C GLU A 397 25.20 -22.96 -3.30
N ALA A 398 24.65 -21.89 -3.89
CA ALA A 398 23.59 -21.97 -4.88
C ALA A 398 24.08 -22.48 -6.25
N HIS A 399 23.15 -23.07 -7.01
CA HIS A 399 23.33 -23.46 -8.40
C HIS A 399 22.33 -22.75 -9.32
N ARG A 400 21.17 -22.35 -8.80
CA ARG A 400 20.05 -21.76 -9.55
C ARG A 400 19.50 -20.53 -8.81
N PRO A 401 20.30 -19.46 -8.66
CA PRO A 401 19.85 -18.24 -8.00
C PRO A 401 18.83 -17.49 -8.87
N LEU A 402 17.87 -16.83 -8.23
CA LEU A 402 16.86 -16.04 -8.89
C LEU A 402 16.55 -14.76 -8.11
N LEU A 403 16.52 -13.62 -8.80
CA LEU A 403 16.07 -12.34 -8.26
C LEU A 403 14.55 -12.22 -8.44
N TYR A 404 13.85 -11.97 -7.34
CA TYR A 404 12.42 -11.68 -7.30
C TYR A 404 12.19 -10.20 -6.96
N VAL A 405 11.91 -9.41 -7.99
CA VAL A 405 11.93 -7.94 -7.90
C VAL A 405 10.51 -7.37 -7.84
N GLY A 406 10.25 -6.54 -6.84
CA GLY A 406 8.96 -5.87 -6.68
C GLY A 406 9.01 -4.35 -6.94
N GLY A 407 7.89 -3.68 -6.67
CA GLY A 407 7.75 -2.23 -6.85
C GLY A 407 8.65 -1.40 -5.93
N GLY A 408 9.21 -1.99 -4.86
CA GLY A 408 10.17 -1.31 -3.99
C GLY A 408 11.44 -0.87 -4.73
N VAL A 409 11.88 -1.59 -5.76
CA VAL A 409 13.02 -1.18 -6.60
C VAL A 409 12.69 0.07 -7.43
N VAL A 410 11.47 0.14 -7.98
CA VAL A 410 11.00 1.30 -8.74
C VAL A 410 10.83 2.51 -7.82
N ASN A 411 10.24 2.31 -6.65
CA ASN A 411 10.01 3.38 -5.68
C ASN A 411 11.31 3.97 -5.12
N ALA A 412 12.33 3.15 -4.92
CA ALA A 412 13.65 3.56 -4.44
C ALA A 412 14.58 4.14 -5.53
N ASP A 413 14.12 4.23 -6.78
CA ASP A 413 14.96 4.57 -7.95
C ASP A 413 16.24 3.72 -8.01
N ALA A 414 16.07 2.40 -7.80
CA ALA A 414 17.14 1.40 -7.65
C ALA A 414 17.36 0.52 -8.90
N SER A 415 16.75 0.84 -10.04
CA SER A 415 16.86 0.06 -11.27
C SER A 415 18.30 -0.05 -11.79
N ALA A 416 19.14 0.96 -11.57
CA ALA A 416 20.54 0.94 -11.98
C ALA A 416 21.35 -0.04 -11.11
N GLU A 417 21.15 0.01 -9.80
CA GLU A 417 21.78 -0.90 -8.83
C GLU A 417 21.29 -2.34 -9.04
N LEU A 418 20.00 -2.54 -9.33
CA LEU A 418 19.48 -3.86 -9.66
C LEU A 418 20.17 -4.44 -10.90
N ARG A 419 20.29 -3.63 -11.96
CA ARG A 419 20.98 -4.05 -13.19
C ARG A 419 22.44 -4.40 -12.91
N GLU A 420 23.16 -3.52 -12.22
CA GLU A 420 24.55 -3.75 -11.85
C GLU A 420 24.72 -5.03 -11.01
N PHE A 421 23.86 -5.26 -10.02
CA PHE A 421 23.88 -6.47 -9.20
C PHE A 421 23.63 -7.72 -10.05
N ALA A 422 22.58 -7.72 -10.88
CA ALA A 422 22.23 -8.85 -11.73
C ALA A 422 23.34 -9.17 -12.75
N GLU A 423 23.96 -8.16 -13.36
CA GLU A 423 25.07 -8.32 -14.31
C GLU A 423 26.38 -8.72 -13.63
N THR A 424 26.68 -8.17 -12.46
CA THR A 424 27.92 -8.49 -11.73
C THR A 424 27.93 -9.94 -11.27
N PHE A 425 26.80 -10.44 -10.76
CA PHE A 425 26.69 -11.79 -10.23
C PHE A 425 26.01 -12.78 -11.19
N GLN A 426 25.64 -12.33 -12.39
CA GLN A 426 25.05 -13.13 -13.46
C GLN A 426 23.78 -13.91 -13.00
N ILE A 427 22.84 -13.19 -12.36
CA ILE A 427 21.62 -13.76 -11.78
C ILE A 427 20.38 -13.35 -12.60
N PRO A 428 19.53 -14.29 -13.05
CA PRO A 428 18.30 -13.95 -13.75
C PRO A 428 17.27 -13.27 -12.84
N VAL A 429 16.38 -12.48 -13.43
CA VAL A 429 15.42 -11.60 -12.75
C VAL A 429 14.00 -11.94 -13.20
N VAL A 430 13.10 -12.11 -12.24
CA VAL A 430 11.65 -12.06 -12.43
C VAL A 430 11.09 -10.83 -11.71
N THR A 431 10.04 -10.23 -12.25
CA THR A 431 9.41 -9.03 -11.68
C THR A 431 7.98 -9.30 -11.23
N THR A 432 7.50 -8.64 -10.17
CA THR A 432 6.05 -8.53 -9.95
C THR A 432 5.41 -7.65 -11.02
N LEU A 433 4.07 -7.58 -11.04
CA LEU A 433 3.33 -6.58 -11.81
C LEU A 433 3.80 -5.14 -11.54
N LEU A 434 4.06 -4.81 -10.27
CA LEU A 434 4.51 -3.48 -9.85
C LEU A 434 6.02 -3.26 -10.05
N GLY A 435 6.78 -4.32 -10.32
CA GLY A 435 8.21 -4.27 -10.65
C GLY A 435 8.48 -4.12 -12.15
N ILE A 436 7.46 -4.15 -13.01
CA ILE A 436 7.63 -3.99 -14.46
C ILE A 436 8.32 -2.64 -14.76
N GLY A 437 9.35 -2.70 -15.60
CA GLY A 437 10.22 -1.57 -15.93
C GLY A 437 11.43 -1.42 -15.02
N ALA A 438 11.54 -2.16 -13.91
CA ALA A 438 12.75 -2.17 -13.09
C ALA A 438 13.99 -2.67 -13.86
N LEU A 439 13.76 -3.60 -14.80
CA LEU A 439 14.71 -4.05 -15.81
C LEU A 439 13.95 -4.20 -17.13
N ASP A 440 14.55 -3.81 -18.26
CA ASP A 440 13.89 -3.91 -19.58
C ASP A 440 13.51 -5.36 -19.89
N LYS A 441 12.32 -5.59 -20.45
CA LYS A 441 11.80 -6.89 -20.89
C LYS A 441 12.75 -7.59 -21.88
N GLU A 442 13.46 -6.82 -22.68
CA GLU A 442 14.43 -7.35 -23.66
C GLU A 442 15.80 -7.68 -23.05
N HIS A 443 16.06 -7.28 -21.79
CA HIS A 443 17.33 -7.60 -21.15
C HIS A 443 17.52 -9.13 -21.04
N PRO A 444 18.70 -9.69 -21.38
CA PRO A 444 18.90 -11.15 -21.40
C PRO A 444 18.62 -11.86 -20.08
N LEU A 445 18.91 -11.19 -18.95
CA LEU A 445 18.64 -11.71 -17.61
C LEU A 445 17.16 -11.56 -17.18
N ASN A 446 16.32 -10.84 -17.92
CA ASN A 446 14.93 -10.61 -17.53
C ASN A 446 14.01 -11.73 -18.03
N LEU A 447 13.34 -12.39 -17.11
CA LEU A 447 12.32 -13.42 -17.32
C LEU A 447 10.90 -12.86 -17.21
N HIS A 448 10.79 -11.55 -17.04
CA HIS A 448 9.54 -10.83 -17.01
C HIS A 448 8.68 -11.21 -15.78
N MET A 449 7.38 -10.91 -15.87
CA MET A 449 6.42 -11.07 -14.79
C MET A 449 6.27 -12.53 -14.35
N LEU A 450 6.37 -12.80 -13.04
CA LEU A 450 5.91 -14.06 -12.41
C LEU A 450 4.50 -13.91 -11.82
N GLY A 451 3.90 -15.02 -11.39
CA GLY A 451 2.62 -15.04 -10.66
C GLY A 451 1.50 -15.71 -11.43
N MET A 452 0.27 -15.46 -10.98
CA MET A 452 -0.97 -16.00 -11.54
C MET A 452 -1.00 -15.90 -13.06
N HIS A 453 -0.69 -14.72 -13.62
CA HIS A 453 -0.60 -14.50 -15.06
C HIS A 453 0.82 -14.17 -15.53
N GLY A 454 1.82 -14.66 -14.80
CA GLY A 454 3.22 -14.54 -15.18
C GLY A 454 3.54 -15.32 -16.46
N THR A 455 4.73 -15.09 -17.00
CA THR A 455 5.22 -15.91 -18.11
C THR A 455 5.52 -17.31 -17.62
N ALA A 456 5.34 -18.31 -18.48
CA ALA A 456 5.53 -19.70 -18.08
C ALA A 456 6.98 -19.94 -17.62
N TYR A 457 7.94 -19.35 -18.34
CA TYR A 457 9.36 -19.45 -18.01
C TYR A 457 9.75 -18.71 -16.73
N ALA A 458 9.10 -17.60 -16.35
CA ALA A 458 9.32 -16.99 -15.04
C ALA A 458 8.85 -17.92 -13.91
N ASN A 459 7.65 -18.47 -14.04
CA ASN A 459 7.09 -19.38 -13.03
C ASN A 459 7.93 -20.66 -12.92
N TYR A 460 8.37 -21.25 -14.04
CA TYR A 460 9.28 -22.40 -14.00
C TYR A 460 10.65 -22.07 -13.39
N ALA A 461 11.17 -20.86 -13.61
CA ALA A 461 12.41 -20.45 -12.95
C ALA A 461 12.26 -20.38 -11.43
N VAL A 462 11.12 -19.88 -10.93
CA VAL A 462 10.79 -19.88 -9.50
C VAL A 462 10.65 -21.30 -8.95
N GLU A 463 10.03 -22.21 -9.71
CA GLU A 463 9.93 -23.62 -9.32
C GLU A 463 11.28 -24.32 -9.23
N ASP A 464 12.20 -23.96 -10.13
CA ASP A 464 13.49 -24.63 -10.29
C ASP A 464 14.61 -24.01 -9.47
N CYS A 465 14.45 -22.78 -8.96
CA CYS A 465 15.48 -22.07 -8.20
C CYS A 465 15.78 -22.73 -6.85
N ASP A 466 17.05 -22.66 -6.43
CA ASP A 466 17.52 -23.13 -5.11
C ASP A 466 17.89 -22.00 -4.15
N PHE A 467 17.99 -20.77 -4.68
CA PHE A 467 18.20 -19.53 -3.95
C PHE A 467 17.28 -18.45 -4.54
N LEU A 468 16.36 -17.93 -3.72
CA LEU A 468 15.44 -16.86 -4.13
C LEU A 468 15.76 -15.58 -3.36
N PHE A 469 16.06 -14.49 -4.06
CA PHE A 469 16.31 -13.19 -3.44
C PHE A 469 15.22 -12.20 -3.78
N ALA A 470 14.32 -11.97 -2.81
CA ALA A 470 13.27 -10.96 -2.90
C ALA A 470 13.84 -9.57 -2.62
N VAL A 471 13.65 -8.64 -3.56
CA VAL A 471 14.10 -7.24 -3.45
C VAL A 471 12.91 -6.31 -3.64
N GLY A 472 12.51 -5.62 -2.56
CA GLY A 472 11.39 -4.69 -2.56
C GLY A 472 10.06 -5.35 -2.96
N ALA A 473 9.84 -6.59 -2.54
CA ALA A 473 8.68 -7.42 -2.87
C ALA A 473 8.03 -8.00 -1.60
N ARG A 474 6.70 -8.16 -1.63
CA ARG A 474 5.88 -8.51 -0.45
C ARG A 474 5.29 -9.92 -0.43
N PHE A 475 5.69 -10.77 -1.38
CA PHE A 475 5.15 -12.13 -1.55
C PHE A 475 3.60 -12.15 -1.54
N ASP A 476 2.97 -11.29 -2.35
CA ASP A 476 1.51 -11.25 -2.42
C ASP A 476 0.90 -12.57 -2.91
N ASP A 477 -0.38 -12.76 -2.65
CA ASP A 477 -1.17 -13.95 -2.99
C ASP A 477 -1.26 -14.21 -4.50
N ARG A 478 -1.22 -13.17 -5.33
CA ARG A 478 -1.21 -13.29 -6.79
C ARG A 478 0.14 -13.76 -7.33
N VAL A 479 1.19 -13.68 -6.52
CA VAL A 479 2.51 -14.26 -6.82
C VAL A 479 2.69 -15.61 -6.13
N ALA A 480 2.60 -15.64 -4.80
CA ALA A 480 2.97 -16.80 -4.00
C ALA A 480 1.85 -17.85 -3.89
N GLY A 481 0.59 -17.52 -4.20
CA GLY A 481 -0.55 -18.43 -4.20
C GLY A 481 -0.52 -19.39 -2.99
N LYS A 482 -0.29 -20.68 -3.26
CA LYS A 482 0.06 -21.68 -2.25
C LYS A 482 1.47 -21.46 -1.69
N VAL A 483 1.58 -20.63 -0.64
CA VAL A 483 2.86 -20.22 -0.02
C VAL A 483 3.81 -21.37 0.30
N MET A 484 3.31 -22.52 0.78
CA MET A 484 4.15 -23.68 1.12
C MET A 484 4.77 -24.35 -0.11
N GLU A 485 4.11 -24.24 -1.26
CA GLU A 485 4.56 -24.80 -2.53
C GLU A 485 5.26 -23.76 -3.42
N PHE A 486 5.26 -22.49 -3.03
CA PHE A 486 6.00 -21.44 -3.71
C PHE A 486 7.52 -21.58 -3.51
N ALA A 487 8.26 -21.54 -4.62
CA ALA A 487 9.70 -21.77 -4.70
C ALA A 487 10.13 -23.03 -3.93
N PRO A 488 9.59 -24.22 -4.28
CA PRO A 488 9.66 -25.41 -3.42
C PRO A 488 11.07 -25.99 -3.31
N LYS A 489 11.96 -25.65 -4.25
CA LYS A 489 13.37 -26.07 -4.25
C LYS A 489 14.31 -25.03 -3.63
N ALA A 490 13.81 -23.85 -3.29
CA ALA A 490 14.61 -22.79 -2.68
C ALA A 490 15.03 -23.19 -1.27
N THR A 491 16.29 -23.57 -1.14
CA THR A 491 16.94 -23.86 0.15
C THR A 491 17.27 -22.59 0.92
N PHE A 492 17.45 -21.48 0.20
CA PHE A 492 17.73 -20.16 0.76
C PHE A 492 16.76 -19.13 0.21
N ILE A 493 16.21 -18.31 1.11
CA ILE A 493 15.34 -17.19 0.78
C ILE A 493 15.94 -15.94 1.40
N ALA A 494 16.44 -15.05 0.57
CA ALA A 494 16.92 -13.73 0.97
C ALA A 494 15.80 -12.69 0.78
N HIS A 495 15.68 -11.73 1.69
CA HIS A 495 14.66 -10.67 1.60
C HIS A 495 15.23 -9.30 1.99
N LEU A 496 15.29 -8.39 1.01
CA LEU A 496 15.63 -6.99 1.19
C LEU A 496 14.35 -6.15 1.05
N ASP A 497 13.93 -5.51 2.14
CA ASP A 497 12.75 -4.63 2.15
C ASP A 497 12.97 -3.43 3.09
N ILE A 498 12.34 -2.31 2.79
CA ILE A 498 12.41 -1.10 3.62
C ILE A 498 11.47 -1.17 4.82
N ASP A 499 10.43 -2.01 4.74
CA ASP A 499 9.42 -2.19 5.78
C ASP A 499 9.72 -3.46 6.60
N PRO A 500 10.19 -3.34 7.86
CA PRO A 500 10.44 -4.49 8.73
C PRO A 500 9.23 -5.41 8.89
N SER A 501 8.01 -4.87 8.72
CA SER A 501 6.77 -5.60 8.91
C SER A 501 6.37 -6.48 7.73
N GLU A 502 7.10 -6.38 6.61
CA GLU A 502 6.99 -7.26 5.44
C GLU A 502 7.94 -8.47 5.54
N ILE A 503 9.04 -8.36 6.28
CA ILE A 503 10.01 -9.43 6.50
C ILE A 503 9.36 -10.57 7.30
N GLY A 504 9.32 -11.77 6.74
CA GLY A 504 8.75 -12.94 7.41
C GLY A 504 7.23 -12.99 7.49
N LYS A 505 6.52 -12.01 6.93
CA LYS A 505 5.05 -11.90 7.00
C LYS A 505 4.33 -13.04 6.27
N VAL A 506 4.79 -13.36 5.05
CA VAL A 506 4.19 -14.41 4.21
C VAL A 506 5.13 -15.61 4.10
N LYS A 507 6.37 -15.36 3.67
CA LYS A 507 7.42 -16.38 3.57
C LYS A 507 8.54 -16.01 4.54
N THR A 508 9.01 -16.97 5.33
CA THR A 508 10.09 -16.76 6.28
C THR A 508 11.44 -16.80 5.56
N PRO A 509 12.21 -15.70 5.55
CA PRO A 509 13.52 -15.70 4.89
C PRO A 509 14.59 -16.36 5.77
N THR A 510 15.60 -16.96 5.12
CA THR A 510 16.83 -17.44 5.78
C THR A 510 17.85 -16.32 6.01
N TRP A 511 17.71 -15.24 5.26
CA TRP A 511 18.50 -14.02 5.40
C TRP A 511 17.63 -12.81 5.09
N SER A 512 17.73 -11.75 5.88
CA SER A 512 17.03 -10.50 5.58
C SER A 512 17.88 -9.28 5.88
N HIS A 513 17.59 -8.21 5.16
CA HIS A 513 18.15 -6.90 5.43
C HIS A 513 17.07 -5.84 5.31
N VAL A 514 16.93 -5.03 6.35
CA VAL A 514 15.99 -3.90 6.35
C VAL A 514 16.73 -2.67 5.87
N ALA A 515 16.49 -2.27 4.64
CA ALA A 515 17.06 -1.07 4.04
C ALA A 515 16.26 -0.64 2.82
N ASP A 516 16.47 0.61 2.40
CA ASP A 516 16.08 1.05 1.06
C ASP A 516 16.76 0.17 0.00
N ALA A 517 16.00 -0.25 -1.02
CA ALA A 517 16.47 -1.21 -2.02
C ALA A 517 17.73 -0.72 -2.77
N LYS A 518 17.83 0.59 -3.05
CA LYS A 518 18.99 1.17 -3.73
C LYS A 518 20.26 0.96 -2.93
N ARG A 519 20.17 1.29 -1.63
CA ARG A 519 21.32 1.17 -0.73
C ARG A 519 21.65 -0.28 -0.43
N GLY A 520 20.65 -1.11 -0.12
CA GLY A 520 20.90 -2.53 0.18
C GLY A 520 21.56 -3.26 -0.99
N LEU A 521 21.15 -2.97 -2.23
CA LEU A 521 21.81 -3.49 -3.42
C LEU A 521 23.23 -2.95 -3.58
N ARG A 522 23.46 -1.65 -3.36
CA ARG A 522 24.81 -1.05 -3.40
C ARG A 522 25.75 -1.70 -2.40
N ASP A 523 25.33 -1.83 -1.14
CA ASP A 523 26.13 -2.45 -0.09
C ASP A 523 26.48 -3.91 -0.43
N LEU A 524 25.54 -4.66 -1.01
CA LEU A 524 25.79 -6.03 -1.49
C LEU A 524 26.77 -6.07 -2.68
N ILE A 525 26.63 -5.18 -3.66
CA ILE A 525 27.56 -5.07 -4.79
C ILE A 525 28.99 -4.83 -4.28
N ASP A 526 29.14 -3.85 -3.40
CA ASP A 526 30.45 -3.44 -2.88
C ASP A 526 31.08 -4.57 -2.05
N ALA A 527 30.29 -5.25 -1.20
CA ALA A 527 30.74 -6.39 -0.43
C ALA A 527 31.13 -7.60 -1.31
N GLY A 528 30.38 -7.87 -2.38
CA GLY A 528 30.69 -8.95 -3.32
C GLY A 528 31.98 -8.68 -4.10
N LYS A 529 32.17 -7.44 -4.56
CA LYS A 529 33.40 -7.00 -5.22
C LYS A 529 34.61 -7.05 -4.27
N LYS A 530 34.45 -6.54 -3.04
CA LYS A 530 35.49 -6.54 -1.99
C LYS A 530 35.92 -7.96 -1.60
N SER A 531 34.99 -8.90 -1.53
CA SER A 531 35.28 -10.30 -1.20
C SER A 531 35.81 -11.12 -2.40
N GLY A 532 35.81 -10.54 -3.61
CA GLY A 532 36.17 -11.26 -4.83
C GLY A 532 35.20 -12.39 -5.14
N PHE A 533 33.94 -12.28 -4.72
CA PHE A 533 32.93 -13.32 -4.94
C PHE A 533 32.76 -13.57 -6.44
N ASN A 534 33.03 -14.80 -6.86
CA ASN A 534 32.90 -15.23 -8.25
C ASN A 534 32.37 -16.66 -8.28
N ARG A 535 31.14 -16.82 -8.77
CA ARG A 535 30.47 -18.12 -8.90
C ARG A 535 29.92 -18.23 -10.31
N ASP A 536 30.21 -19.34 -10.98
CA ASP A 536 29.72 -19.59 -12.32
C ASP A 536 28.29 -20.15 -12.30
N PHE A 537 27.34 -19.35 -12.79
CA PHE A 537 25.94 -19.74 -12.99
C PHE A 537 25.59 -20.00 -14.46
N ALA A 538 26.57 -20.15 -15.37
CA ALA A 538 26.32 -20.27 -16.80
C ALA A 538 25.43 -21.48 -17.16
N ALA A 539 25.50 -22.58 -16.41
CA ALA A 539 24.60 -23.72 -16.59
C ALA A 539 23.13 -23.34 -16.32
N TRP A 540 22.88 -22.56 -15.27
CA TRP A 540 21.55 -22.06 -14.94
C TRP A 540 21.05 -21.05 -15.97
N LEU A 541 21.88 -20.12 -16.40
CA LEU A 541 21.53 -19.16 -17.45
C LEU A 541 21.17 -19.85 -18.77
N ARG A 542 21.93 -20.88 -19.17
CA ARG A 542 21.60 -21.70 -20.35
C ARG A 542 20.25 -22.42 -20.19
N HIS A 543 19.99 -23.00 -19.02
CA HIS A 543 18.71 -23.64 -18.71
C HIS A 543 17.55 -22.66 -18.86
N VAL A 544 17.64 -21.51 -18.19
CA VAL A 544 16.61 -20.46 -18.20
C VAL A 544 16.38 -19.91 -19.61
N ALA A 545 17.45 -19.65 -20.38
CA ALA A 545 17.33 -19.20 -21.77
C ALA A 545 16.64 -20.26 -22.66
N ALA A 546 16.98 -21.54 -22.47
CA ALA A 546 16.31 -22.64 -23.17
C ALA A 546 14.84 -22.75 -22.77
N THR A 547 14.50 -22.60 -21.48
CA THR A 547 13.11 -22.57 -21.00
C THR A 547 12.32 -21.42 -21.61
N LYS A 548 12.89 -20.20 -21.65
CA LYS A 548 12.26 -19.03 -22.28
C LYS A 548 11.98 -19.26 -23.77
N LYS A 549 12.90 -19.92 -24.49
CA LYS A 549 12.72 -20.28 -25.90
C LYS A 549 11.68 -21.39 -26.11
N ALA A 550 11.57 -22.33 -25.18
CA ALA A 550 10.66 -23.48 -25.29
C ALA A 550 9.21 -23.15 -24.93
N HIS A 551 8.99 -22.11 -24.11
CA HIS A 551 7.68 -21.73 -23.56
C HIS A 551 7.36 -20.25 -23.78
N PRO A 552 7.50 -19.70 -25.00
CA PRO A 552 7.21 -18.30 -25.26
C PRO A 552 5.71 -18.01 -25.03
N LEU A 553 5.38 -16.74 -24.77
CA LEU A 553 4.01 -16.28 -24.87
C LEU A 553 3.51 -16.45 -26.31
N ASP A 554 2.31 -16.97 -26.48
CA ASP A 554 1.69 -17.17 -27.78
C ASP A 554 0.17 -17.22 -27.68
N TYR A 555 -0.49 -17.08 -28.81
CA TYR A 555 -1.95 -17.00 -28.94
C TYR A 555 -2.39 -17.43 -30.34
N ASN A 556 -3.70 -17.43 -30.62
CA ASN A 556 -4.21 -17.77 -31.94
C ASN A 556 -3.90 -16.67 -32.98
N ARG A 557 -2.72 -16.72 -33.59
CA ARG A 557 -2.29 -15.77 -34.63
C ARG A 557 -3.08 -15.88 -35.94
N ALA A 558 -3.79 -16.98 -36.15
CA ALA A 558 -4.60 -17.24 -37.34
C ALA A 558 -6.10 -16.90 -37.13
N SER A 559 -6.46 -16.27 -36.01
CA SER A 559 -7.84 -15.87 -35.72
C SER A 559 -8.36 -14.86 -36.76
N ASP A 560 -9.63 -15.01 -37.09
CA ASP A 560 -10.41 -14.06 -37.89
C ASP A 560 -10.84 -12.82 -37.09
N LYS A 561 -10.77 -12.88 -35.75
CA LYS A 561 -11.03 -11.77 -34.82
C LYS A 561 -9.75 -11.08 -34.41
N ILE A 562 -9.87 -9.82 -33.98
CA ILE A 562 -8.72 -9.08 -33.46
C ILE A 562 -8.29 -9.68 -32.12
N GLN A 563 -7.07 -10.19 -32.08
CA GLN A 563 -6.46 -10.71 -30.87
C GLN A 563 -5.83 -9.56 -30.06
N PRO A 564 -6.18 -9.37 -28.77
CA PRO A 564 -5.67 -8.24 -27.96
C PRO A 564 -4.15 -8.27 -27.81
N TYR A 565 -3.57 -9.48 -27.80
CA TYR A 565 -2.13 -9.73 -27.77
C TYR A 565 -1.40 -9.06 -28.94
N ALA A 566 -1.94 -9.21 -30.16
CA ALA A 566 -1.34 -8.66 -31.39
C ALA A 566 -1.32 -7.14 -31.37
N VAL A 567 -2.41 -6.52 -30.88
CA VAL A 567 -2.52 -5.07 -30.71
C VAL A 567 -1.41 -4.56 -29.79
N LEU A 568 -1.19 -5.24 -28.65
CA LEU A 568 -0.20 -4.83 -27.65
C LEU A 568 1.25 -5.11 -28.07
N GLU A 569 1.51 -6.22 -28.79
CA GLU A 569 2.80 -6.47 -29.44
C GLU A 569 3.14 -5.32 -30.41
N LYS A 570 2.14 -4.86 -31.18
CA LYS A 570 2.31 -3.74 -32.13
C LYS A 570 2.55 -2.42 -31.41
N VAL A 571 1.80 -2.11 -30.35
CA VAL A 571 2.06 -0.94 -29.50
C VAL A 571 3.48 -0.99 -28.95
N ALA A 572 3.92 -2.13 -28.42
CA ALA A 572 5.27 -2.30 -27.90
C ALA A 572 6.34 -2.06 -28.97
N ALA A 573 6.13 -2.56 -30.20
CA ALA A 573 7.04 -2.35 -31.32
C ALA A 573 7.11 -0.88 -31.77
N LEU A 574 5.97 -0.21 -31.90
CA LEU A 574 5.88 1.19 -32.36
C LEU A 574 6.40 2.18 -31.31
N THR A 575 6.18 1.90 -30.02
CA THR A 575 6.63 2.77 -28.92
C THR A 575 8.04 2.44 -28.42
N GLN A 576 8.56 1.26 -28.75
CA GLN A 576 9.86 0.75 -28.29
C GLN A 576 10.00 0.79 -26.76
N GLY A 577 8.87 0.63 -26.05
CA GLY A 577 8.81 0.69 -24.59
C GLY A 577 9.08 2.06 -23.96
N ARG A 578 9.02 3.14 -24.75
CA ARG A 578 9.22 4.53 -24.26
C ARG A 578 7.95 5.21 -23.75
N ALA A 579 6.77 4.68 -24.10
CA ALA A 579 5.51 5.24 -23.65
C ALA A 579 5.31 5.04 -22.15
N ILE A 580 4.64 5.99 -21.50
CA ILE A 580 3.99 5.76 -20.21
C ILE A 580 2.68 5.04 -20.49
N VAL A 581 2.47 3.88 -19.86
CA VAL A 581 1.25 3.08 -19.99
C VAL A 581 0.51 3.10 -18.67
N SER A 582 -0.72 3.61 -18.67
CA SER A 582 -1.70 3.34 -17.62
C SER A 582 -2.64 2.22 -18.03
N THR A 583 -3.26 1.55 -17.05
CA THR A 583 -4.30 0.56 -17.35
C THR A 583 -5.48 0.67 -16.39
N GLY A 584 -6.67 0.28 -16.86
CA GLY A 584 -7.71 -0.20 -15.94
C GLY A 584 -7.34 -1.57 -15.33
N VAL A 585 -8.35 -2.34 -14.93
CA VAL A 585 -8.17 -3.65 -14.30
C VAL A 585 -9.01 -4.72 -14.98
N GLY A 586 -8.39 -5.86 -15.28
CA GLY A 586 -9.01 -6.95 -16.01
C GLY A 586 -8.03 -7.68 -16.92
N GLN A 587 -8.53 -8.29 -17.99
CA GLN A 587 -7.66 -9.02 -18.93
C GLN A 587 -6.74 -8.07 -19.70
N HIS A 588 -7.22 -6.88 -20.08
CA HIS A 588 -6.43 -5.87 -20.77
C HIS A 588 -5.20 -5.42 -19.97
N GLN A 589 -5.32 -5.32 -18.65
CA GLN A 589 -4.21 -5.07 -17.74
C GLN A 589 -3.15 -6.18 -17.83
N MET A 590 -3.57 -7.44 -17.79
CA MET A 590 -2.65 -8.58 -17.84
C MET A 590 -2.02 -8.75 -19.22
N TRP A 591 -2.78 -8.57 -20.30
CA TRP A 591 -2.22 -8.57 -21.65
C TRP A 591 -1.23 -7.43 -21.84
N ALA A 592 -1.55 -6.22 -21.37
CA ALA A 592 -0.64 -5.08 -21.44
C ALA A 592 0.66 -5.35 -20.67
N ALA A 593 0.58 -6.01 -19.51
CA ALA A 593 1.75 -6.47 -18.79
C ALA A 593 2.53 -7.53 -19.61
N GLN A 594 1.88 -8.60 -20.06
CA GLN A 594 2.52 -9.75 -20.72
C GLN A 594 3.12 -9.41 -22.10
N TYR A 595 2.36 -8.74 -22.96
CA TYR A 595 2.68 -8.51 -24.38
C TYR A 595 3.20 -7.11 -24.66
N GLY A 596 2.93 -6.14 -23.77
CA GLY A 596 3.53 -4.81 -23.82
C GLY A 596 5.03 -4.80 -23.56
N ARG A 597 5.63 -3.60 -23.58
CA ARG A 597 7.03 -3.37 -23.21
C ARG A 597 7.16 -2.07 -22.43
N THR A 598 7.89 -2.14 -21.33
CA THR A 598 8.23 -1.00 -20.48
C THR A 598 9.75 -1.03 -20.29
N ALA A 599 10.47 -0.14 -20.98
CA ALA A 599 11.93 -0.23 -21.04
C ALA A 599 12.64 0.41 -19.83
N VAL A 600 11.97 1.32 -19.14
CA VAL A 600 12.53 2.10 -18.02
C VAL A 600 11.51 2.18 -16.87
N PRO A 601 11.96 2.38 -15.61
CA PRO A 601 11.05 2.46 -14.46
C PRO A 601 10.07 3.64 -14.60
N ARG A 602 8.99 3.62 -13.80
CA ARG A 602 7.97 4.68 -13.75
C ARG A 602 7.19 4.92 -15.05
N ARG A 603 7.23 3.95 -15.98
CA ARG A 603 6.44 3.95 -17.23
C ARG A 603 5.25 3.00 -17.20
N TRP A 604 5.12 2.18 -16.15
CA TRP A 604 4.01 1.25 -15.96
C TRP A 604 3.16 1.69 -14.76
N LEU A 605 1.93 2.14 -15.02
CA LEU A 605 1.02 2.71 -14.03
C LEU A 605 -0.24 1.86 -13.95
N THR A 606 -0.37 1.05 -12.90
CA THR A 606 -1.52 0.16 -12.75
C THR A 606 -1.92 0.02 -11.28
N SER A 607 -3.21 -0.20 -11.03
CA SER A 607 -3.70 -0.63 -9.72
C SER A 607 -3.47 -2.12 -9.57
N GLY A 608 -2.49 -2.49 -8.75
CA GLY A 608 -2.07 -3.87 -8.55
C GLY A 608 -2.80 -4.53 -7.40
N SER A 609 -2.59 -4.02 -6.19
CA SER A 609 -3.01 -4.69 -4.96
C SER A 609 -4.51 -4.62 -4.71
N MET A 610 -5.12 -3.46 -4.95
CA MET A 610 -6.57 -3.28 -4.79
C MET A 610 -7.33 -3.66 -6.07
N GLY A 611 -6.68 -3.62 -7.24
CA GLY A 611 -7.31 -3.97 -8.51
C GLY A 611 -8.50 -3.07 -8.83
N THR A 612 -8.33 -1.76 -8.69
CA THR A 612 -9.42 -0.79 -8.86
C THR A 612 -9.70 -0.45 -10.33
N MET A 613 -10.83 -0.95 -10.85
CA MET A 613 -11.38 -0.52 -12.13
C MET A 613 -11.65 1.00 -12.14
N GLY A 614 -11.48 1.65 -13.28
CA GLY A 614 -11.58 3.13 -13.40
C GLY A 614 -10.29 3.89 -13.05
N TYR A 615 -9.20 3.20 -12.74
CA TYR A 615 -7.88 3.81 -12.45
C TYR A 615 -7.19 4.41 -13.68
N GLY A 616 -7.28 3.73 -14.83
CA GLY A 616 -6.44 3.95 -16.02
C GLY A 616 -6.44 5.40 -16.51
N LEU A 617 -7.60 5.88 -16.96
CA LEU A 617 -7.75 7.22 -17.55
C LEU A 617 -7.33 8.36 -16.60
N PRO A 618 -7.79 8.44 -15.33
CA PRO A 618 -7.29 9.46 -14.40
C PRO A 618 -5.77 9.35 -14.16
N ALA A 619 -5.22 8.14 -14.06
CA ALA A 619 -3.78 7.98 -13.87
C ALA A 619 -2.97 8.47 -15.08
N ALA A 620 -3.45 8.25 -16.31
CA ALA A 620 -2.87 8.83 -17.52
C ALA A 620 -2.89 10.37 -17.49
N ILE A 621 -4.00 10.98 -17.06
CA ILE A 621 -4.12 12.44 -16.91
C ILE A 621 -3.04 12.96 -15.95
N GLY A 622 -2.93 12.36 -14.77
CA GLY A 622 -1.90 12.70 -13.80
C GLY A 622 -0.48 12.58 -14.36
N ALA A 623 -0.21 11.49 -15.07
CA ALA A 623 1.08 11.22 -15.69
C ALA A 623 1.43 12.20 -16.82
N GLN A 624 0.47 12.62 -17.65
CA GLN A 624 0.68 13.58 -18.73
C GLN A 624 1.01 14.96 -18.19
N PHE A 625 0.34 15.40 -17.11
CA PHE A 625 0.71 16.66 -16.45
C PHE A 625 2.11 16.62 -15.83
N ALA A 626 2.52 15.45 -15.33
CA ALA A 626 3.86 15.21 -14.82
C ALA A 626 4.92 15.14 -15.92
N ASN A 627 4.57 14.64 -17.10
CA ASN A 627 5.46 14.36 -18.22
C ASN A 627 4.87 14.94 -19.52
N PRO A 628 4.90 16.27 -19.72
CA PRO A 628 4.21 16.92 -20.84
C PRO A 628 4.64 16.42 -22.23
N ASP A 629 5.92 16.05 -22.38
CA ASP A 629 6.50 15.62 -23.65
C ASP A 629 6.47 14.10 -23.85
N ALA A 630 6.00 13.33 -22.86
CA ALA A 630 5.93 11.89 -22.97
C ALA A 630 4.67 11.46 -23.74
N LEU A 631 4.81 10.40 -24.52
CA LEU A 631 3.68 9.64 -25.03
C LEU A 631 3.02 8.89 -23.87
N VAL A 632 1.78 9.23 -23.55
CA VAL A 632 0.96 8.56 -22.53
C VAL A 632 -0.16 7.78 -23.19
N ILE A 633 -0.24 6.49 -22.89
CA ILE A 633 -1.26 5.58 -23.42
C ILE A 633 -2.03 5.00 -22.25
N ASP A 634 -3.34 5.20 -22.24
CA ASP A 634 -4.24 4.47 -21.37
C ASP A 634 -4.74 3.23 -22.10
N VAL A 635 -4.26 2.05 -21.70
CA VAL A 635 -4.76 0.77 -22.21
C VAL A 635 -5.89 0.33 -21.30
N ASP A 636 -7.13 0.49 -21.76
CA ASP A 636 -8.30 0.24 -20.93
C ASP A 636 -9.26 -0.80 -21.51
N GLY A 637 -10.11 -1.35 -20.65
CA GLY A 637 -11.20 -2.26 -20.99
C GLY A 637 -12.53 -1.54 -20.80
N ASP A 638 -13.55 -1.96 -21.55
CA ASP A 638 -14.84 -1.26 -21.63
C ASP A 638 -15.58 -1.18 -20.29
N GLY A 639 -15.37 -2.14 -19.38
CA GLY A 639 -15.86 -2.03 -18.00
C GLY A 639 -15.12 -1.01 -17.14
N SER A 640 -13.80 -1.02 -17.21
CA SER A 640 -12.94 -0.15 -16.40
C SER A 640 -13.11 1.31 -16.83
N LEU A 641 -13.07 1.58 -18.14
CA LEU A 641 -13.20 2.93 -18.68
C LEU A 641 -14.54 3.58 -18.30
N ARG A 642 -15.63 2.80 -18.24
CA ARG A 642 -16.96 3.30 -17.83
C ARG A 642 -16.99 3.90 -16.44
N MET A 643 -16.16 3.44 -15.50
CA MET A 643 -16.21 3.86 -14.10
C MET A 643 -15.78 5.33 -13.91
N ASN A 644 -14.85 5.82 -14.72
CA ASN A 644 -14.40 7.22 -14.73
C ASN A 644 -14.47 7.83 -16.14
N PHE A 645 -15.51 7.45 -16.90
CA PHE A 645 -15.66 7.84 -18.31
C PHE A 645 -15.72 9.36 -18.52
N SER A 646 -16.26 10.09 -17.54
CA SER A 646 -16.36 11.55 -17.57
C SER A 646 -15.00 12.24 -17.62
N GLU A 647 -13.91 11.57 -17.21
CA GLU A 647 -12.56 12.15 -17.27
C GLU A 647 -12.04 12.35 -18.71
N LEU A 648 -12.73 11.80 -19.73
CA LEU A 648 -12.48 12.16 -21.12
C LEU A 648 -12.68 13.67 -21.37
N GLU A 649 -13.62 14.31 -20.66
CA GLU A 649 -13.79 15.77 -20.70
C GLU A 649 -12.58 16.49 -20.06
N THR A 650 -12.00 15.94 -19.00
CA THR A 650 -10.77 16.49 -18.40
C THR A 650 -9.61 16.43 -19.40
N VAL A 651 -9.47 15.33 -20.14
CA VAL A 651 -8.45 15.20 -21.20
C VAL A 651 -8.57 16.33 -22.22
N THR A 652 -9.78 16.61 -22.72
CA THR A 652 -9.99 17.60 -23.78
C THR A 652 -10.01 19.03 -23.26
N THR A 653 -10.54 19.27 -22.06
CA THR A 653 -10.51 20.57 -21.35
C THR A 653 -9.09 21.10 -21.23
N TYR A 654 -8.14 20.23 -20.90
CA TYR A 654 -6.73 20.59 -20.77
C TYR A 654 -5.88 20.26 -22.01
N ASN A 655 -6.50 19.84 -23.11
CA ASN A 655 -5.87 19.47 -24.38
C ASN A 655 -4.65 18.53 -24.20
N LEU A 656 -4.82 17.49 -23.40
CA LEU A 656 -3.77 16.54 -23.08
C LEU A 656 -3.59 15.54 -24.23
N PRO A 657 -2.36 15.29 -24.74
CA PRO A 657 -2.13 14.40 -25.87
C PRO A 657 -2.19 12.90 -25.53
N ILE A 658 -3.11 12.52 -24.63
CA ILE A 658 -3.29 11.16 -24.13
C ILE A 658 -3.92 10.29 -25.20
N LYS A 659 -3.44 9.05 -25.29
CA LYS A 659 -3.90 8.02 -26.22
C LYS A 659 -4.74 7.00 -25.46
N VAL A 660 -6.06 7.04 -25.59
CA VAL A 660 -6.96 6.07 -24.96
C VAL A 660 -7.16 4.89 -25.93
N LEU A 661 -6.51 3.78 -25.62
CA LEU A 661 -6.61 2.51 -26.35
C LEU A 661 -7.58 1.59 -25.62
N LEU A 662 -8.81 1.55 -26.09
CA LEU A 662 -9.86 0.71 -25.53
C LEU A 662 -9.83 -0.68 -26.18
N LEU A 663 -9.50 -1.71 -25.41
CA LEU A 663 -9.64 -3.12 -25.79
C LEU A 663 -11.05 -3.59 -25.42
N ASN A 664 -11.98 -3.44 -26.35
CA ASN A 664 -13.39 -3.64 -26.13
C ASN A 664 -13.80 -5.08 -26.45
N ASN A 665 -14.08 -5.85 -25.39
CA ASN A 665 -14.50 -7.26 -25.48
C ASN A 665 -15.96 -7.48 -25.07
N GLU A 666 -16.71 -6.38 -24.97
CA GLU A 666 -18.14 -6.32 -24.68
C GLU A 666 -18.53 -7.01 -23.37
N GLY A 667 -17.69 -6.87 -22.34
CA GLY A 667 -18.01 -7.46 -21.04
C GLY A 667 -16.94 -7.29 -19.97
N ASP A 668 -17.14 -8.00 -18.87
CA ASP A 668 -16.11 -8.15 -17.83
C ASP A 668 -15.27 -9.38 -18.13
N GLY A 669 -14.36 -9.24 -19.09
CA GLY A 669 -13.61 -10.37 -19.65
C GLY A 669 -12.85 -11.22 -18.63
N MET A 670 -12.32 -10.61 -17.56
CA MET A 670 -11.66 -11.38 -16.50
C MET A 670 -12.69 -12.30 -15.85
N VAL A 671 -13.81 -11.75 -15.36
CA VAL A 671 -14.90 -12.52 -14.75
C VAL A 671 -15.47 -13.56 -15.73
N ARG A 672 -15.55 -13.24 -17.03
CA ARG A 672 -15.92 -14.20 -18.09
C ARG A 672 -15.01 -15.41 -18.11
N GLN A 673 -13.69 -15.21 -18.11
CA GLN A 673 -12.72 -16.30 -18.06
C GLN A 673 -12.92 -17.18 -16.81
N TRP A 674 -13.14 -16.58 -15.65
CA TRP A 674 -13.44 -17.33 -14.42
C TRP A 674 -14.75 -18.13 -14.53
N GLN A 675 -15.80 -17.53 -15.06
CA GLN A 675 -17.08 -18.21 -15.27
C GLN A 675 -16.97 -19.35 -16.29
N THR A 676 -16.13 -19.21 -17.32
CA THR A 676 -15.82 -20.27 -18.28
C THR A 676 -15.09 -21.43 -17.62
N LEU A 677 -14.09 -21.16 -16.79
CA LEU A 677 -13.21 -22.18 -16.22
C LEU A 677 -13.80 -22.89 -14.99
N TYR A 678 -14.50 -22.16 -14.12
CA TYR A 678 -14.89 -22.67 -12.79
C TYR A 678 -16.40 -22.71 -12.54
N PHE A 679 -17.22 -22.13 -13.43
CA PHE A 679 -18.68 -22.04 -13.24
C PHE A 679 -19.49 -22.60 -14.42
N ASN A 680 -18.95 -23.60 -15.11
CA ASN A 680 -19.62 -24.31 -16.21
C ASN A 680 -20.13 -23.37 -17.31
N ARG A 681 -19.37 -22.30 -17.62
CA ARG A 681 -19.72 -21.32 -18.67
C ARG A 681 -21.06 -20.62 -18.43
N ARG A 682 -21.50 -20.53 -17.17
CA ARG A 682 -22.70 -19.79 -16.78
C ARG A 682 -22.36 -18.30 -16.73
N TYR A 683 -22.50 -17.64 -17.87
CA TYR A 683 -22.24 -16.21 -18.00
C TYR A 683 -23.36 -15.39 -17.36
N PHE A 684 -23.08 -14.73 -16.24
CA PHE A 684 -24.06 -13.94 -15.49
C PHE A 684 -23.47 -12.60 -15.05
N ALA A 685 -24.21 -11.51 -15.27
CA ALA A 685 -23.86 -10.13 -14.89
C ALA A 685 -22.52 -9.60 -15.45
N ILE A 686 -22.04 -10.17 -16.57
CA ILE A 686 -20.76 -9.80 -17.21
C ILE A 686 -20.92 -9.35 -18.66
N ASP A 687 -22.08 -9.58 -19.27
CA ASP A 687 -22.33 -9.28 -20.68
C ASP A 687 -22.77 -7.82 -20.81
N LYS A 688 -22.06 -7.08 -21.67
CA LYS A 688 -22.35 -5.67 -21.92
C LYS A 688 -22.92 -5.40 -23.31
N ASN A 689 -23.31 -6.42 -24.06
CA ASN A 689 -23.93 -6.30 -25.38
C ASN A 689 -25.26 -5.53 -25.37
N LEU A 690 -25.96 -5.49 -24.22
CA LEU A 690 -27.19 -4.72 -24.06
C LEU A 690 -26.93 -3.21 -23.83
N HIS A 691 -25.68 -2.79 -23.61
CA HIS A 691 -25.37 -1.38 -23.47
C HIS A 691 -25.38 -0.69 -24.84
N THR A 692 -26.07 0.45 -24.91
CA THR A 692 -26.25 1.22 -26.16
C THR A 692 -25.22 2.35 -26.35
N LEU A 693 -24.30 2.55 -25.40
CA LEU A 693 -23.27 3.58 -25.47
C LEU A 693 -22.30 3.28 -26.63
N ASP A 694 -22.23 4.19 -27.60
CA ASP A 694 -21.20 4.18 -28.62
C ASP A 694 -19.99 5.03 -28.16
N PHE A 695 -18.92 4.34 -27.74
CA PHE A 695 -17.72 4.98 -27.21
C PHE A 695 -17.07 5.97 -28.18
N VAL A 696 -17.08 5.68 -29.49
CA VAL A 696 -16.47 6.57 -30.49
C VAL A 696 -17.28 7.85 -30.61
N LYS A 697 -18.61 7.76 -30.71
CA LYS A 697 -19.48 8.94 -30.76
C LYS A 697 -19.39 9.76 -29.48
N ALA A 698 -19.31 9.10 -28.32
CA ALA A 698 -19.16 9.76 -27.04
C ALA A 698 -17.81 10.49 -26.93
N ALA A 699 -16.69 9.84 -27.30
CA ALA A 699 -15.37 10.48 -27.34
C ALA A 699 -15.33 11.67 -28.31
N SER A 700 -15.91 11.53 -29.51
CA SER A 700 -16.06 12.64 -30.46
C SER A 700 -16.87 13.80 -29.87
N ALA A 701 -17.99 13.52 -29.20
CA ALA A 701 -18.81 14.53 -28.55
C ALA A 701 -18.08 15.21 -27.38
N MET A 702 -17.17 14.51 -26.71
CA MET A 702 -16.30 15.03 -25.66
C MET A 702 -15.08 15.80 -26.21
N GLY A 703 -14.93 15.90 -27.54
CA GLY A 703 -13.92 16.75 -28.18
C GLY A 703 -12.64 16.04 -28.64
N PHE A 704 -12.62 14.71 -28.71
CA PHE A 704 -11.47 13.98 -29.26
C PHE A 704 -11.39 14.17 -30.79
N PRO A 705 -10.31 14.79 -31.33
CA PRO A 705 -10.15 15.00 -32.77
C PRO A 705 -9.92 13.69 -33.52
N PHE A 706 -9.30 12.71 -32.89
CA PHE A 706 -9.19 11.34 -33.37
C PHE A 706 -10.06 10.44 -32.49
N ALA A 707 -11.13 9.90 -33.05
CA ALA A 707 -11.96 8.89 -32.41
C ALA A 707 -12.38 7.87 -33.48
N GLN A 708 -11.88 6.64 -33.39
CA GLN A 708 -12.12 5.59 -34.38
C GLN A 708 -12.41 4.24 -33.74
N ARG A 709 -13.10 3.37 -34.48
CA ARG A 709 -13.29 1.96 -34.15
C ARG A 709 -12.59 1.07 -35.17
N VAL A 710 -11.99 -0.02 -34.72
CA VAL A 710 -11.41 -1.06 -35.57
C VAL A 710 -12.05 -2.40 -35.24
N GLU A 711 -12.53 -3.11 -36.27
CA GLU A 711 -13.27 -4.37 -36.12
C GLU A 711 -12.65 -5.53 -36.91
N LYS A 712 -11.70 -5.26 -37.81
CA LYS A 712 -11.04 -6.27 -38.64
C LYS A 712 -9.54 -6.31 -38.36
N PRO A 713 -8.92 -7.51 -38.25
CA PRO A 713 -7.47 -7.64 -38.04
C PRO A 713 -6.60 -6.91 -39.06
N VAL A 714 -7.01 -6.88 -40.33
CA VAL A 714 -6.25 -6.27 -41.44
C VAL A 714 -6.05 -4.76 -41.26
N ASP A 715 -6.98 -4.10 -40.57
CA ASP A 715 -6.98 -2.63 -40.41
C ASP A 715 -6.19 -2.17 -39.18
N VAL A 716 -5.91 -3.08 -38.23
CA VAL A 716 -5.30 -2.76 -36.92
C VAL A 716 -3.97 -2.03 -37.08
N ASP A 717 -3.09 -2.51 -37.96
CA ASP A 717 -1.75 -1.96 -38.13
C ASP A 717 -1.76 -0.50 -38.61
N ALA A 718 -2.59 -0.20 -39.61
CA ALA A 718 -2.68 1.13 -40.20
C ALA A 718 -3.34 2.12 -39.22
N VAL A 719 -4.45 1.72 -38.58
CA VAL A 719 -5.20 2.58 -37.67
C VAL A 719 -4.44 2.82 -36.37
N LEU A 720 -3.77 1.80 -35.82
CA LEU A 720 -2.97 1.96 -34.60
C LEU A 720 -1.79 2.93 -34.81
N LYS A 721 -1.14 2.87 -35.99
CA LYS A 721 -0.11 3.84 -36.35
C LYS A 721 -0.68 5.26 -36.40
N ALA A 722 -1.81 5.46 -37.08
CA ALA A 722 -2.46 6.76 -37.16
C ALA A 722 -2.90 7.30 -35.78
N PHE A 723 -3.39 6.42 -34.90
CA PHE A 723 -3.77 6.74 -33.53
C PHE A 723 -2.58 7.25 -32.70
N LEU A 724 -1.43 6.58 -32.78
CA LEU A 724 -0.22 6.99 -32.07
C LEU A 724 0.38 8.29 -32.63
N GLU A 725 0.29 8.50 -33.95
CA GLU A 725 0.78 9.70 -34.65
C GLU A 725 -0.17 10.91 -34.55
N ALA A 726 -1.44 10.69 -34.15
CA ALA A 726 -2.42 11.76 -34.02
C ALA A 726 -1.92 12.85 -33.08
N LYS A 727 -2.15 14.12 -33.45
CA LYS A 727 -1.83 15.27 -32.59
C LYS A 727 -2.94 15.47 -31.56
N GLY A 728 -2.57 15.81 -30.33
CA GLY A 728 -3.53 15.99 -29.24
C GLY A 728 -4.15 14.67 -28.78
N PRO A 729 -5.29 14.73 -28.06
CA PRO A 729 -5.95 13.54 -27.53
C PRO A 729 -6.47 12.63 -28.63
N ALA A 730 -6.36 11.32 -28.43
CA ALA A 730 -6.85 10.33 -29.39
C ALA A 730 -7.55 9.17 -28.66
N PHE A 731 -8.63 8.68 -29.26
CA PHE A 731 -9.43 7.57 -28.76
C PHE A 731 -9.53 6.47 -29.83
N LEU A 732 -9.21 5.23 -29.46
CA LEU A 732 -9.28 4.09 -30.35
C LEU A 732 -10.02 2.93 -29.67
N ASP A 733 -11.19 2.60 -30.22
CA ASP A 733 -12.01 1.45 -29.82
C ASP A 733 -11.65 0.23 -30.66
N VAL A 734 -10.95 -0.75 -30.09
CA VAL A 734 -10.57 -1.98 -30.78
C VAL A 734 -11.50 -3.10 -30.34
N ARG A 735 -12.33 -3.61 -31.26
CA ARG A 735 -13.21 -4.76 -30.99
C ARG A 735 -12.39 -6.05 -30.99
N VAL A 736 -11.99 -6.49 -29.80
CA VAL A 736 -11.15 -7.68 -29.61
C VAL A 736 -11.99 -8.94 -29.40
N ASP A 737 -11.37 -10.10 -29.56
CA ASP A 737 -12.02 -11.38 -29.33
C ASP A 737 -12.53 -11.52 -27.89
N PRO A 738 -13.87 -11.65 -27.67
CA PRO A 738 -14.46 -11.78 -26.34
C PRO A 738 -14.04 -13.05 -25.58
N PHE A 739 -13.45 -14.03 -26.27
CA PHE A 739 -12.96 -15.28 -25.71
C PHE A 739 -11.44 -15.42 -25.75
N ALA A 740 -10.71 -14.33 -26.03
CA ALA A 740 -9.29 -14.27 -25.68
C ALA A 740 -9.16 -14.35 -24.15
N PHE A 741 -8.45 -15.36 -23.64
CA PHE A 741 -8.22 -15.58 -22.21
C PHE A 741 -6.75 -15.37 -21.83
N VAL A 742 -6.51 -14.83 -20.64
CA VAL A 742 -5.17 -14.57 -20.15
C VAL A 742 -4.51 -15.89 -19.74
N TYR A 743 -3.52 -16.30 -20.54
CA TYR A 743 -2.62 -17.41 -20.24
C TYR A 743 -1.16 -16.94 -20.28
N PRO A 744 -0.25 -17.58 -19.53
CA PRO A 744 -0.49 -18.66 -18.57
C PRO A 744 -1.35 -18.24 -17.36
N MET A 745 -1.90 -19.23 -16.65
CA MET A 745 -2.73 -19.04 -15.48
C MET A 745 -2.37 -20.05 -14.39
N VAL A 746 -2.05 -19.57 -13.19
CA VAL A 746 -2.04 -20.37 -11.96
C VAL A 746 -3.35 -20.06 -11.23
N GLY A 747 -4.30 -20.99 -11.27
CA GLY A 747 -5.62 -20.80 -10.65
C GLY A 747 -5.56 -20.76 -9.11
N PRO A 748 -6.63 -20.35 -8.43
CA PRO A 748 -6.66 -20.33 -6.97
C PRO A 748 -6.49 -21.71 -6.40
N GLY A 749 -5.73 -21.76 -5.31
CA GLY A 749 -5.35 -23.04 -4.73
C GLY A 749 -4.50 -23.91 -5.66
N MET A 750 -3.93 -23.39 -6.75
CA MET A 750 -2.97 -24.10 -7.58
C MET A 750 -1.55 -23.62 -7.29
N SER A 751 -0.59 -24.52 -7.43
CA SER A 751 0.84 -24.23 -7.41
C SER A 751 1.34 -23.94 -8.83
N TYR A 752 2.59 -23.49 -8.96
CA TYR A 752 3.18 -23.25 -10.28
C TYR A 752 3.35 -24.54 -11.11
N LYS A 753 3.39 -25.72 -10.47
CA LYS A 753 3.42 -27.03 -11.14
C LYS A 753 2.15 -27.32 -11.94
N GLU A 754 1.05 -26.75 -11.48
CA GLU A 754 -0.30 -26.97 -12.02
C GLU A 754 -0.69 -25.84 -12.99
N MET A 755 0.24 -24.92 -13.30
CA MET A 755 0.00 -23.79 -14.21
C MET A 755 -0.58 -24.25 -15.55
N VAL A 756 -1.70 -23.63 -15.91
CA VAL A 756 -2.38 -23.82 -17.19
C VAL A 756 -1.79 -22.86 -18.22
N THR A 757 -1.28 -23.38 -19.33
CA THR A 757 -0.65 -22.56 -20.39
C THR A 757 -1.61 -22.20 -21.53
N GLY A 758 -2.83 -22.73 -21.53
CA GLY A 758 -3.78 -22.56 -22.63
C GLY A 758 -3.35 -23.31 -23.89
N ASP A 759 -4.06 -23.09 -24.98
CA ASP A 759 -3.93 -23.91 -26.20
C ASP A 759 -2.66 -23.61 -27.03
N TRP A 760 -2.09 -22.42 -26.88
CA TRP A 760 -1.05 -21.90 -27.78
C TRP A 760 0.34 -21.84 -27.13
N ILE A 761 0.43 -21.83 -25.80
CA ILE A 761 1.70 -21.85 -25.09
C ILE A 761 2.01 -23.29 -24.71
N LYS A 762 3.13 -23.81 -25.22
CA LYS A 762 3.60 -25.15 -24.88
C LYS A 762 3.82 -25.26 -23.36
N SER A 763 3.22 -26.26 -22.72
CA SER A 763 3.49 -26.57 -21.31
C SER A 763 4.80 -27.36 -21.15
N ARG A 764 5.42 -27.27 -19.96
CA ARG A 764 6.46 -28.22 -19.57
C ARG A 764 5.83 -29.62 -19.46
N PRO A 765 6.49 -30.69 -19.95
CA PRO A 765 5.99 -32.06 -19.77
C PRO A 765 5.77 -32.34 -18.27
N GLN A 766 4.53 -32.59 -17.90
CA GLN A 766 4.15 -32.95 -16.53
C GLN A 766 4.66 -34.36 -16.21
N GLN A 767 5.18 -34.58 -14.99
CA GLN A 767 5.03 -35.89 -14.36
C GLN A 767 3.59 -35.91 -13.82
N VAL A 768 2.71 -36.67 -14.50
CA VAL A 768 1.27 -36.89 -14.23
C VAL A 768 0.30 -35.95 -14.94
N ALA A 769 -0.65 -36.55 -15.65
CA ALA A 769 -1.62 -36.00 -16.59
C ALA A 769 -2.59 -34.95 -15.99
N PRO A 770 -3.17 -34.08 -16.81
CA PRO A 770 -4.25 -33.19 -16.37
C PRO A 770 -5.48 -34.03 -16.04
N HIS A 771 -5.78 -34.18 -14.75
CA HIS A 771 -7.11 -34.59 -14.36
C HIS A 771 -8.08 -33.43 -14.66
N GLU A 772 -9.22 -33.76 -15.24
CA GLU A 772 -10.37 -32.87 -15.34
C GLU A 772 -10.55 -32.17 -13.98
N ILE A 773 -10.55 -30.84 -13.97
CA ILE A 773 -10.90 -30.07 -12.78
C ILE A 773 -12.33 -30.53 -12.42
N PRO A 774 -12.56 -31.19 -11.28
CA PRO A 774 -13.88 -31.71 -10.95
C PRO A 774 -14.87 -30.56 -10.97
N ALA A 775 -15.97 -30.70 -11.72
CA ALA A 775 -17.02 -29.68 -11.82
C ALA A 775 -17.68 -29.33 -10.46
N ASP A 776 -17.38 -30.14 -9.43
CA ASP A 776 -18.02 -30.15 -8.13
C ASP A 776 -17.15 -29.51 -7.02
N VAL A 777 -15.90 -29.14 -7.33
CA VAL A 777 -15.01 -28.45 -6.40
C VAL A 777 -14.84 -27.02 -6.90
N VAL A 778 -15.70 -26.12 -6.42
CA VAL A 778 -15.36 -24.70 -6.41
C VAL A 778 -14.32 -24.55 -5.30
N PRO A 779 -13.02 -24.35 -5.59
CA PRO A 779 -12.08 -24.02 -4.53
C PRO A 779 -12.57 -22.77 -3.81
N ASP A 780 -12.26 -22.60 -2.53
CA ASP A 780 -12.58 -21.37 -1.81
C ASP A 780 -11.85 -20.21 -2.53
N LEU A 781 -12.58 -19.56 -3.43
CA LEU A 781 -12.13 -18.43 -4.21
C LEU A 781 -12.26 -17.26 -3.25
N PHE A 782 -11.21 -16.94 -2.48
CA PHE A 782 -10.85 -15.62 -1.93
C PHE A 782 -9.94 -15.75 -0.71
#